data_AF-A0A3D4EQ80-F1
#
_entry.id   AF-A0A3D4EQ80-F1
#
_cell.length_a   1.000
_cell.length_b   1.000
_cell.length_c   1.000
_cell.angle_alpha   90.00
_cell.angle_beta   90.00
_cell.angle_gamma   90.00
#
_symmetry.space_group_name_H-M   'P 1'
#
loop_
_entity.id
_entity.type
_entity.pdbx_description
1 polymer ?
#
loop_
_entity_poly.entity_id
_entity_poly.type
_entity_poly.pdbx_seq_one_letter_code
_entity_poly.pdbx_strand_id
1 'polypeptide(L)'
;MTFHKNILEILLSYRKEHPDFNFICRQRDRNGKFSQGYYFQGNDDYAFVGIIDRSGGANMTRSGGLVAYPVDKHYEFHFEIVHKGEKNQELLDFYKKLRSVFIGGSEMEGNEKYIFQGGAFSQENPKDLYDFLNKYYPQIQEVCKDSTFKDLIISDDKFEKIMSNVKGYFSKPNHWLFQGNPEIYNITAALRGGHLKSWKVAAHRDNIKKGDKVILWQTGRSAGCYALAEVVSDVKKIEEEPFEIQHYLVENEKRDEFRVKIKITDYSADNPVLWKDIKEAPELSAFKAGNQGTNFTATELEYIFFKNKIRAKMDSSEIKDLRFIEYPLNQILYGPPGTGKTYATKEKAIRIANPDFFNSAVKKSREAIVQEYNRLCDAGQIVFTTFHQSLGYEDFVEGIKPVMNGKELSYQIEAGIFKSICEKAENDWQALTKGSDIHLPFDEAFIRLREEWEEDNTIQFSLKTTGNEYTILDFTDTSIHFKKASGGTGHTLSIATLRKAYHGEKKINPTGVGIYYPGIIAKLKSYEGNSEISKKPLKSYVLIIDEINRGNVSSIFGELITLLESDKRLGEKEEIKLKLPYSKNSMVDFGVPPNLYIIGTMNTADRSVEALDTALRRRFSFEEIMPKPELLSPAYQYWELLWEYKDVMWEDAEFKEKEKLFFETSGASDDLIQERKVIWTAFEAQGRIQDQVKQFAKYEFKGLRLDLILKTINKRIEALLDRDHTIGHSYFFKVKNATNKEEVLKQVFKDNIIPLLQEYFYGDYSRIGLVLGEGFIEVLPVVEKNLFAKFNKNSNDVEVSESFKIKTIDDNFNIAMALEKLMNHA
;
A
#
# COMPACT_ATOMS: atom_id res chain seq x y z
N MET A 1 6.91 -26.66 18.01
CA MET A 1 5.65 -26.56 18.74
C MET A 1 5.97 -26.91 20.18
N THR A 2 5.37 -26.23 21.16
CA THR A 2 5.42 -26.71 22.54
C THR A 2 4.72 -28.05 22.64
N PHE A 3 5.23 -28.98 23.45
CA PHE A 3 4.59 -30.30 23.60
C PHE A 3 3.15 -30.20 24.11
N HIS A 4 2.80 -29.14 24.88
CA HIS A 4 1.42 -28.78 25.23
C HIS A 4 0.51 -28.63 24.01
N LYS A 5 1.01 -28.05 22.90
CA LYS A 5 0.24 -27.88 21.66
C LYS A 5 -0.04 -29.23 21.01
N ASN A 6 0.97 -30.09 20.95
CA ASN A 6 0.86 -31.41 20.35
C ASN A 6 -0.15 -32.27 21.13
N ILE A 7 -0.10 -32.21 22.47
CA ILE A 7 -1.11 -32.86 23.33
C ILE A 7 -2.52 -32.33 23.04
N LEU A 8 -2.68 -31.01 22.88
CA LEU A 8 -3.98 -30.41 22.55
C LEU A 8 -4.50 -30.90 21.19
N GLU A 9 -3.65 -30.94 20.17
CA GLU A 9 -3.99 -31.44 18.83
C GLU A 9 -4.42 -32.92 18.85
N ILE A 10 -3.71 -33.75 19.61
CA ILE A 10 -4.03 -35.18 19.80
C ILE A 10 -5.40 -35.33 20.48
N LEU A 11 -5.64 -34.61 21.58
CA LEU A 11 -6.92 -34.68 22.32
C LEU A 11 -8.11 -34.12 21.52
N LEU A 12 -7.90 -33.05 20.74
CA LEU A 12 -8.93 -32.54 19.83
C LEU A 12 -9.24 -33.52 18.70
N SER A 13 -8.24 -34.27 18.23
CA SER A 13 -8.44 -35.32 17.23
C SER A 13 -9.24 -36.48 17.81
N TYR A 14 -8.91 -36.94 19.02
CA TYR A 14 -9.70 -37.93 19.76
C TYR A 14 -11.16 -37.50 19.94
N ARG A 15 -11.41 -36.24 20.34
CA ARG A 15 -12.77 -35.71 20.53
C ARG A 15 -13.60 -35.70 19.23
N LYS A 16 -13.00 -35.59 18.05
CA LYS A 16 -13.75 -35.67 16.79
C LYS A 16 -14.45 -37.02 16.62
N GLU A 17 -13.82 -38.08 17.11
CA GLU A 17 -14.36 -39.45 17.09
C GLU A 17 -15.17 -39.76 18.35
N HIS A 18 -14.93 -39.03 19.45
CA HIS A 18 -15.60 -39.16 20.74
C HIS A 18 -16.15 -37.80 21.24
N PRO A 19 -17.29 -37.33 20.70
CA PRO A 19 -17.81 -35.97 20.98
C PRO A 19 -18.06 -35.68 22.48
N ASP A 20 -18.37 -36.73 23.26
CA ASP A 20 -18.64 -36.63 24.70
C ASP A 20 -17.36 -36.46 25.55
N PHE A 21 -16.17 -36.52 24.94
CA PHE A 21 -14.90 -36.30 25.63
C PHE A 21 -14.54 -34.81 25.71
N ASN A 22 -14.70 -34.24 26.91
CA ASN A 22 -14.33 -32.86 27.20
C ASN A 22 -13.20 -32.79 28.24
N PHE A 23 -12.33 -31.79 28.11
CA PHE A 23 -11.16 -31.58 28.98
C PHE A 23 -10.90 -30.08 29.23
N ILE A 24 -10.10 -29.77 30.26
CA ILE A 24 -9.82 -28.39 30.68
C ILE A 24 -8.46 -27.92 30.16
N CYS A 25 -8.49 -26.86 29.34
CA CYS A 25 -7.32 -26.01 29.06
C CYS A 25 -7.21 -24.87 30.08
N ARG A 26 -6.07 -24.16 30.07
CA ARG A 26 -5.93 -22.90 30.81
C ARG A 26 -7.07 -21.95 30.43
N GLN A 27 -7.70 -21.36 31.44
CA GLN A 27 -8.88 -20.51 31.23
C GLN A 27 -8.55 -19.02 31.02
N ARG A 28 -7.32 -18.58 31.36
CA ARG A 28 -6.87 -17.19 31.23
C ARG A 28 -5.42 -17.13 30.75
N ASP A 29 -5.11 -16.15 29.91
CA ASP A 29 -3.75 -15.83 29.48
C ASP A 29 -3.02 -14.97 30.53
N ARG A 30 -2.48 -15.60 31.57
CA ARG A 30 -1.61 -14.89 32.52
C ARG A 30 -0.16 -14.99 32.05
N ASN A 31 0.54 -13.86 31.99
CA ASN A 31 1.95 -13.76 31.59
C ASN A 31 2.25 -14.25 30.15
N GLY A 32 1.30 -14.11 29.22
CA GLY A 32 1.48 -14.47 27.80
C GLY A 32 1.71 -15.98 27.58
N LYS A 33 1.18 -16.83 28.46
CA LYS A 33 1.36 -18.27 28.38
C LYS A 33 0.72 -18.89 27.14
N PHE A 34 -0.38 -18.34 26.62
CA PHE A 34 -0.95 -18.80 25.35
C PHE A 34 -0.04 -18.49 24.17
N SER A 35 0.52 -17.27 24.11
CA SER A 35 1.51 -16.91 23.07
C SER A 35 2.80 -17.72 23.16
N GLN A 36 3.16 -18.19 24.35
CA GLN A 36 4.30 -19.10 24.57
C GLN A 36 3.96 -20.57 24.28
N GLY A 37 2.71 -20.89 23.92
CA GLY A 37 2.28 -22.24 23.57
C GLY A 37 1.90 -23.15 24.76
N TYR A 38 1.74 -22.62 25.97
CA TYR A 38 1.26 -23.39 27.12
C TYR A 38 -0.26 -23.36 27.19
N TYR A 39 -0.90 -24.42 26.68
CA TYR A 39 -2.37 -24.53 26.65
C TYR A 39 -2.97 -25.23 27.88
N PHE A 40 -2.14 -25.98 28.63
CA PHE A 40 -2.53 -26.70 29.84
C PHE A 40 -1.78 -26.16 31.05
N GLN A 41 -2.30 -26.42 32.27
CA GLN A 41 -1.52 -26.14 33.48
C GLN A 41 -0.21 -26.95 33.45
N GLY A 42 0.87 -26.41 34.00
CA GLY A 42 2.21 -26.99 33.88
C GLY A 42 3.27 -26.03 33.34
N ASN A 43 4.42 -26.57 32.93
CA ASN A 43 5.62 -25.87 32.50
C ASN A 43 6.30 -26.66 31.35
N ASP A 44 7.59 -26.42 31.09
CA ASP A 44 8.33 -27.14 30.03
C ASP A 44 8.52 -28.64 30.31
N ASP A 45 8.32 -29.07 31.55
CA ASP A 45 8.58 -30.44 31.99
C ASP A 45 7.30 -31.30 32.05
N TYR A 46 6.12 -30.68 32.15
CA TYR A 46 4.85 -31.41 32.19
C TYR A 46 3.64 -30.57 31.79
N ALA A 47 2.60 -31.26 31.31
CA ALA A 47 1.27 -30.72 31.03
C ALA A 47 0.21 -31.50 31.81
N PHE A 48 -0.58 -30.78 32.62
CA PHE A 48 -1.74 -31.31 33.34
C PHE A 48 -3.04 -31.03 32.57
N VAL A 49 -3.68 -32.10 32.10
CA VAL A 49 -4.96 -32.09 31.40
C VAL A 49 -6.06 -32.47 32.39
N GLY A 50 -6.86 -31.48 32.79
CA GLY A 50 -7.98 -31.71 33.71
C GLY A 50 -9.12 -32.45 33.02
N ILE A 51 -9.43 -33.65 33.50
CA ILE A 51 -10.56 -34.46 33.02
C ILE A 51 -11.80 -34.27 33.92
N ILE A 52 -11.57 -33.98 35.20
CA ILE A 52 -12.62 -33.75 36.19
C ILE A 52 -12.56 -32.29 36.63
N ASP A 53 -13.71 -31.60 36.55
CA ASP A 53 -13.83 -30.19 36.89
C ASP A 53 -14.28 -29.99 38.32
N ARG A 54 -13.32 -29.64 39.19
CA ARG A 54 -13.64 -29.14 40.53
C ARG A 54 -12.99 -27.78 40.71
N SER A 55 -13.80 -26.73 40.55
CA SER A 55 -13.37 -25.35 40.78
C SER A 55 -13.14 -25.09 42.28
N GLY A 56 -11.92 -25.37 42.77
CA GLY A 56 -11.44 -24.94 44.07
C GLY A 56 -10.37 -23.85 43.91
N GLY A 57 -10.51 -22.75 44.63
CA GLY A 57 -9.72 -21.52 44.49
C GLY A 57 -8.20 -21.66 44.69
N ALA A 58 -7.55 -20.49 44.66
CA ALA A 58 -6.20 -20.19 44.17
C ALA A 58 -4.98 -21.04 44.57
N ASN A 59 -5.05 -22.13 45.34
CA ASN A 59 -3.86 -22.91 45.73
C ASN A 59 -4.09 -24.39 46.17
N MET A 60 -5.14 -25.10 45.75
CA MET A 60 -5.28 -26.52 46.11
C MET A 60 -5.69 -27.42 44.94
N THR A 61 -4.76 -28.30 44.56
CA THR A 61 -4.88 -29.43 43.62
C THR A 61 -5.90 -30.44 44.11
N ARG A 62 -7.19 -30.18 43.88
CA ARG A 62 -8.29 -31.15 44.06
C ARG A 62 -8.78 -31.59 42.69
N SER A 63 -7.97 -32.37 42.00
CA SER A 63 -8.11 -32.61 40.57
C SER A 63 -7.88 -34.07 40.20
N GLY A 64 -8.63 -34.54 39.20
CA GLY A 64 -8.39 -35.79 38.50
C GLY A 64 -8.07 -35.48 37.04
N GLY A 65 -6.90 -35.91 36.57
CA GLY A 65 -6.43 -35.55 35.24
C GLY A 65 -5.20 -36.31 34.78
N LEU A 66 -4.85 -36.12 33.51
CA LEU A 66 -3.66 -36.70 32.91
C LEU A 66 -2.49 -35.75 33.11
N VAL A 67 -1.36 -36.28 33.56
CA VAL A 67 -0.07 -35.59 33.56
C VAL A 67 0.78 -36.22 32.48
N ALA A 68 1.11 -35.44 31.45
CA ALA A 68 2.00 -35.86 30.37
C ALA A 68 3.32 -35.10 30.44
N TYR A 69 4.43 -35.79 30.26
CA TYR A 69 5.78 -35.22 30.32
C TYR A 69 6.59 -35.66 29.09
N PRO A 70 7.40 -34.76 28.49
CA PRO A 70 8.16 -35.07 27.29
C PRO A 70 9.40 -35.92 27.60
N VAL A 71 9.61 -36.98 26.83
CA VAL A 71 10.79 -37.87 26.89
C VAL A 71 11.32 -38.08 25.46
N ASP A 72 12.46 -37.46 25.15
CA ASP A 72 13.10 -37.46 23.82
C ASP A 72 12.15 -37.18 22.63
N LYS A 73 11.59 -38.25 22.02
CA LYS A 73 10.72 -38.20 20.83
C LYS A 73 9.25 -38.56 21.11
N HIS A 74 8.89 -38.81 22.36
CA HIS A 74 7.53 -39.18 22.75
C HIS A 74 7.15 -38.51 24.08
N TYR A 75 5.95 -38.80 24.55
CA TYR A 75 5.41 -38.33 25.81
C TYR A 75 5.07 -39.55 26.64
N GLU A 76 5.49 -39.55 27.90
CA GLU A 76 4.94 -40.49 28.86
C GLU A 76 3.82 -39.79 29.64
N PHE A 77 2.83 -40.56 30.11
CA PHE A 77 1.77 -40.02 30.94
C PHE A 77 1.30 -40.97 32.03
N HIS A 78 0.77 -40.36 33.08
CA HIS A 78 0.01 -41.03 34.11
C HIS A 78 -1.28 -40.27 34.41
N PHE A 79 -2.25 -40.96 34.98
CA PHE A 79 -3.43 -40.34 35.56
C PHE A 79 -3.19 -40.11 37.05
N GLU A 80 -3.42 -38.89 37.53
CA GLU A 80 -3.32 -38.56 38.94
C GLU A 80 -4.65 -38.10 39.54
N ILE A 81 -4.88 -38.48 40.79
CA ILE A 81 -5.96 -38.00 41.63
C ILE A 81 -5.33 -37.38 42.87
N VAL A 82 -5.47 -36.06 43.02
CA VAL A 82 -4.92 -35.30 44.15
C VAL A 82 -6.07 -34.71 44.95
N HIS A 83 -6.04 -34.88 46.28
CA HIS A 83 -7.05 -34.31 47.18
C HIS A 83 -6.48 -33.79 48.51
N LYS A 84 -5.19 -33.45 48.51
CA LYS A 84 -4.41 -32.93 49.64
C LYS A 84 -5.18 -31.91 50.48
N GLY A 85 -5.29 -32.15 51.79
CA GLY A 85 -5.96 -31.27 52.74
C GLY A 85 -7.47 -31.15 52.56
N GLU A 86 -8.14 -32.09 51.89
CA GLU A 86 -9.61 -32.18 51.88
C GLU A 86 -10.14 -32.74 53.21
N LYS A 87 -11.22 -32.13 53.72
CA LYS A 87 -11.90 -32.52 54.96
C LYS A 87 -13.36 -32.91 54.75
N ASN A 88 -13.92 -32.68 53.56
CA ASN A 88 -15.28 -33.08 53.21
C ASN A 88 -15.34 -34.60 52.98
N GLN A 89 -16.08 -35.30 53.85
CA GLN A 89 -16.16 -36.75 53.84
C GLN A 89 -16.78 -37.32 52.56
N GLU A 90 -17.84 -36.69 52.01
CA GLU A 90 -18.48 -37.11 50.76
C GLU A 90 -17.50 -37.02 49.58
N LEU A 91 -16.63 -36.00 49.59
CA LEU A 91 -15.62 -35.85 48.55
C LEU A 91 -14.49 -36.87 48.69
N LEU A 92 -14.03 -37.12 49.91
CA LEU A 92 -13.04 -38.17 50.16
C LEU A 92 -13.56 -39.53 49.70
N ASP A 93 -14.85 -39.81 49.92
CA ASP A 93 -15.48 -41.05 49.47
C ASP A 93 -15.68 -41.10 47.94
N PHE A 94 -15.98 -39.96 47.29
CA PHE A 94 -15.92 -39.85 45.83
C PHE A 94 -14.52 -40.18 45.29
N TYR A 95 -13.46 -39.59 45.86
CA TYR A 95 -12.10 -39.88 45.40
C TYR A 95 -11.68 -41.33 45.65
N LYS A 96 -12.13 -41.96 46.74
CA LYS A 96 -11.95 -43.40 46.95
C LYS A 96 -12.65 -44.23 45.87
N LYS A 97 -13.90 -43.90 45.52
CA LYS A 97 -14.62 -44.56 44.42
C LYS A 97 -13.89 -44.36 43.08
N LEU A 98 -13.47 -43.14 42.77
CA LEU A 98 -12.72 -42.84 41.55
C LEU A 98 -11.39 -43.61 41.47
N ARG A 99 -10.68 -43.78 42.59
CA ARG A 99 -9.45 -44.59 42.64
C ARG A 99 -9.72 -46.07 42.32
N SER A 100 -10.88 -46.61 42.74
CA SER A 100 -11.21 -48.02 42.50
C SER A 100 -11.34 -48.40 41.02
N VAL A 101 -11.54 -47.41 40.13
CA VAL A 101 -11.51 -47.58 38.66
C VAL A 101 -10.12 -48.01 38.17
N PHE A 102 -9.06 -47.61 38.87
CA PHE A 102 -7.67 -47.75 38.43
C PHE A 102 -6.94 -48.84 39.22
N ILE A 103 -7.23 -50.11 38.95
CA ILE A 103 -6.58 -51.23 39.65
C ILE A 103 -5.08 -51.28 39.34
N GLY A 104 -4.23 -51.18 40.36
CA GLY A 104 -2.76 -51.29 40.25
C GLY A 104 -1.97 -49.98 40.33
N GLY A 105 -2.61 -48.85 40.62
CA GLY A 105 -1.92 -47.59 40.93
C GLY A 105 -1.36 -47.52 42.37
N SER A 106 -0.55 -46.51 42.64
CA SER A 106 0.18 -46.33 43.90
C SER A 106 -0.33 -45.13 44.70
N GLU A 107 -0.50 -45.31 46.02
CA GLU A 107 -0.78 -44.23 46.97
C GLU A 107 0.51 -43.51 47.40
N MET A 108 0.46 -42.19 47.40
CA MET A 108 1.58 -41.32 47.76
C MET A 108 1.10 -40.21 48.71
N GLU A 109 2.04 -39.56 49.40
CA GLU A 109 1.77 -38.43 50.31
C GLU A 109 0.66 -38.73 51.33
N GLY A 110 0.74 -39.86 52.05
CA GLY A 110 -0.22 -40.18 53.12
C GLY A 110 -1.66 -40.40 52.64
N ASN A 111 -1.83 -41.03 51.47
CA ASN A 111 -3.11 -41.33 50.80
C ASN A 111 -3.83 -40.10 50.20
N GLU A 112 -3.17 -38.95 50.13
CA GLU A 112 -3.72 -37.72 49.54
C GLU A 112 -3.44 -37.59 48.03
N LYS A 113 -2.51 -38.40 47.50
CA LYS A 113 -2.21 -38.50 46.06
C LYS A 113 -2.27 -39.96 45.60
N TYR A 114 -2.89 -40.19 44.46
CA TYR A 114 -2.92 -41.49 43.79
C TYR A 114 -2.45 -41.36 42.36
N ILE A 115 -1.53 -42.23 41.93
CA ILE A 115 -0.97 -42.24 40.58
C ILE A 115 -1.21 -43.60 39.93
N PHE A 116 -1.80 -43.58 38.73
CA PHE A 116 -1.94 -44.74 37.88
C PHE A 116 -1.17 -44.52 36.58
N GLN A 117 -0.19 -45.39 36.31
CA GLN A 117 0.65 -45.27 35.13
C GLN A 117 -0.17 -45.54 33.86
N GLY A 118 -0.05 -44.65 32.88
CA GLY A 118 -0.72 -44.78 31.59
C GLY A 118 0.16 -45.56 30.62
N GLY A 119 1.03 -44.83 29.92
CA GLY A 119 1.90 -45.38 28.88
C GLY A 119 2.65 -44.28 28.13
N ALA A 120 3.07 -44.58 26.90
CA ALA A 120 3.82 -43.67 26.05
C ALA A 120 3.06 -43.35 24.76
N PHE A 121 3.04 -42.09 24.34
CA PHE A 121 2.36 -41.66 23.12
C PHE A 121 3.13 -40.57 22.39
N SER A 122 2.88 -40.40 21.09
CA SER A 122 3.41 -39.31 20.30
C SER A 122 2.35 -38.78 19.34
N GLN A 123 2.67 -37.72 18.59
CA GLN A 123 1.76 -37.19 17.58
C GLN A 123 1.53 -38.17 16.41
N GLU A 124 2.55 -38.97 16.07
CA GLU A 124 2.47 -40.00 15.02
C GLU A 124 1.82 -41.29 15.52
N ASN A 125 1.88 -41.55 16.83
CA ASN A 125 1.34 -42.75 17.44
C ASN A 125 0.68 -42.43 18.81
N PRO A 126 -0.60 -41.99 18.81
CA PRO A 126 -1.33 -41.67 20.05
C PRO A 126 -1.95 -42.89 20.74
N LYS A 127 -1.60 -44.11 20.31
CA LYS A 127 -2.31 -45.35 20.63
C LYS A 127 -2.51 -45.58 22.13
N ASP A 128 -1.47 -45.54 22.96
CA ASP A 128 -1.60 -45.86 24.39
C ASP A 128 -2.48 -44.83 25.14
N LEU A 129 -2.46 -43.57 24.71
CA LEU A 129 -3.35 -42.53 25.24
C LEU A 129 -4.79 -42.80 24.84
N TYR A 130 -5.05 -43.18 23.59
CA TYR A 130 -6.41 -43.50 23.13
C TYR A 130 -6.94 -44.78 23.76
N ASP A 131 -6.11 -45.82 23.88
CA ASP A 131 -6.44 -47.07 24.56
C ASP A 131 -6.81 -46.81 26.03
N PHE A 132 -6.05 -45.93 26.71
CA PHE A 132 -6.37 -45.48 28.06
C PHE A 132 -7.72 -44.75 28.12
N LEU A 133 -7.94 -43.74 27.26
CA LEU A 133 -9.17 -42.95 27.26
C LEU A 133 -10.40 -43.80 26.94
N ASN A 134 -10.32 -44.66 25.92
CA ASN A 134 -11.39 -45.58 25.53
C ASN A 134 -11.79 -46.53 26.66
N LYS A 135 -10.82 -47.01 27.44
CA LYS A 135 -11.07 -47.94 28.53
C LYS A 135 -11.60 -47.25 29.78
N TYR A 136 -10.97 -46.16 30.21
CA TYR A 136 -11.18 -45.60 31.55
C TYR A 136 -12.10 -44.38 31.56
N TYR A 137 -12.17 -43.58 30.50
CA TYR A 137 -13.01 -42.37 30.50
C TYR A 137 -14.51 -42.67 30.72
N PRO A 138 -15.12 -43.71 30.10
CA PRO A 138 -16.52 -44.06 30.37
C PRO A 138 -16.77 -44.42 31.85
N GLN A 139 -15.83 -45.12 32.49
CA GLN A 139 -15.92 -45.50 33.91
C GLN A 139 -15.76 -44.28 34.82
N ILE A 140 -14.89 -43.33 34.46
CA ILE A 140 -14.78 -42.04 35.16
C ILE A 140 -16.11 -41.28 35.08
N GLN A 141 -16.75 -41.26 33.90
CA GLN A 141 -18.05 -40.62 33.73
C GLN A 141 -19.15 -41.26 34.59
N GLU A 142 -19.16 -42.59 34.70
CA GLU A 142 -20.10 -43.32 35.57
C GLU A 142 -19.93 -42.94 37.04
N VAL A 143 -18.68 -42.96 37.54
CA VAL A 143 -18.38 -42.56 38.93
C VAL A 143 -18.75 -41.09 39.18
N CYS A 144 -18.55 -40.21 38.20
CA CYS A 144 -18.97 -38.81 38.31
C CYS A 144 -20.50 -38.65 38.32
N LYS A 145 -21.24 -39.42 37.50
CA LYS A 145 -22.72 -39.40 37.45
C LYS A 145 -23.34 -39.93 38.74
N ASP A 146 -22.73 -40.93 39.37
CA ASP A 146 -23.17 -41.54 40.62
C ASP A 146 -22.80 -40.71 41.87
N SER A 147 -22.14 -39.58 41.69
CA SER A 147 -21.73 -38.70 42.79
C SER A 147 -22.83 -37.70 43.17
N THR A 148 -22.80 -37.22 44.41
CA THR A 148 -23.68 -36.13 44.88
C THR A 148 -23.26 -34.75 44.36
N PHE A 149 -22.11 -34.64 43.69
CA PHE A 149 -21.55 -33.39 43.20
C PHE A 149 -21.96 -33.13 41.75
N LYS A 150 -22.56 -31.96 41.51
CA LYS A 150 -22.92 -31.51 40.14
C LYS A 150 -21.69 -30.96 39.41
N ASP A 151 -21.75 -31.00 38.08
CA ASP A 151 -20.81 -30.35 37.16
C ASP A 151 -19.35 -30.87 37.22
N LEU A 152 -19.14 -32.10 37.71
CA LEU A 152 -17.81 -32.75 37.69
C LEU A 152 -17.35 -33.12 36.28
N ILE A 153 -18.30 -33.45 35.39
CA ILE A 153 -18.05 -33.68 33.96
C ILE A 153 -18.18 -32.34 33.25
N ILE A 154 -17.23 -32.04 32.38
CA ILE A 154 -17.19 -30.79 31.63
C ILE A 154 -18.26 -30.82 30.54
N SER A 155 -19.21 -29.89 30.58
CA SER A 155 -20.23 -29.75 29.54
C SER A 155 -19.67 -29.19 28.24
N ASP A 156 -20.35 -29.45 27.11
CA ASP A 156 -19.95 -28.91 25.81
C ASP A 156 -19.93 -27.38 25.78
N ASP A 157 -20.91 -26.72 26.41
CA ASP A 157 -20.92 -25.25 26.51
C ASP A 157 -19.70 -24.71 27.26
N LYS A 158 -19.29 -25.40 28.33
CA LYS A 158 -18.12 -25.03 29.12
C LYS A 158 -16.84 -25.30 28.34
N PHE A 159 -16.77 -26.44 27.64
CA PHE A 159 -15.67 -26.79 26.75
C PHE A 159 -15.51 -25.77 25.62
N GLU A 160 -16.58 -25.43 24.89
CA GLU A 160 -16.53 -24.45 23.80
C GLU A 160 -16.16 -23.05 24.30
N LYS A 161 -16.64 -22.63 25.48
CA LYS A 161 -16.23 -21.37 26.11
C LYS A 161 -14.75 -21.34 26.50
N ILE A 162 -14.20 -22.46 26.95
CA ILE A 162 -12.76 -22.57 27.22
C ILE A 162 -11.98 -22.56 25.90
N MET A 163 -12.48 -23.29 24.90
CA MET A 163 -11.85 -23.40 23.59
C MET A 163 -11.93 -22.11 22.78
N SER A 164 -12.94 -21.25 22.94
CA SER A 164 -12.99 -19.94 22.27
C SER A 164 -11.82 -19.05 22.67
N ASN A 165 -11.40 -19.12 23.95
CA ASN A 165 -10.23 -18.40 24.46
C ASN A 165 -8.91 -18.94 23.90
N VAL A 166 -8.86 -20.24 23.55
CA VAL A 166 -7.68 -20.91 22.98
C VAL A 166 -7.63 -20.80 21.45
N LYS A 167 -8.78 -20.91 20.75
CA LYS A 167 -8.93 -20.89 19.28
C LYS A 167 -8.41 -19.58 18.66
N GLY A 168 -8.50 -18.46 19.40
CA GLY A 168 -7.92 -17.16 19.00
C GLY A 168 -6.38 -17.13 18.93
N TYR A 169 -5.69 -18.08 19.57
CA TYR A 169 -4.23 -18.24 19.53
C TYR A 169 -3.79 -19.47 18.72
N PHE A 170 -4.65 -20.48 18.61
CA PHE A 170 -4.40 -21.75 17.91
C PHE A 170 -4.34 -21.60 16.37
N SER A 171 -5.06 -20.64 15.81
CA SER A 171 -5.14 -20.36 14.36
C SER A 171 -4.16 -19.31 13.86
N LYS A 172 -3.37 -18.69 14.75
CA LYS A 172 -2.39 -17.68 14.35
C LYS A 172 -1.17 -18.33 13.67
N PRO A 173 -0.61 -17.71 12.62
CA PRO A 173 0.64 -18.14 12.02
C PRO A 173 1.76 -18.12 13.08
N ASN A 174 2.65 -19.12 13.07
CA ASN A 174 3.84 -19.06 13.90
C ASN A 174 4.77 -17.97 13.37
N HIS A 175 5.66 -17.49 14.24
CA HIS A 175 6.66 -16.50 13.88
C HIS A 175 8.05 -17.13 13.98
N TRP A 176 8.89 -16.89 12.99
CA TRP A 176 10.21 -17.48 12.86
C TRP A 176 11.27 -16.43 12.59
N LEU A 177 12.48 -16.72 13.05
CA LEU A 177 13.69 -16.02 12.69
C LEU A 177 14.51 -16.91 11.75
N PHE A 178 14.67 -16.47 10.51
CA PHE A 178 15.52 -17.11 9.50
C PHE A 178 16.81 -16.31 9.38
N GLN A 179 17.90 -16.91 9.82
CA GLN A 179 19.18 -16.25 9.98
C GLN A 179 20.23 -16.82 9.02
N GLY A 180 20.98 -15.95 8.32
CA GLY A 180 22.07 -16.37 7.46
C GLY A 180 23.36 -15.60 7.70
N ASN A 181 24.48 -16.25 7.35
CA ASN A 181 25.82 -15.67 7.46
C ASN A 181 26.19 -14.99 6.13
N PRO A 182 26.46 -13.67 6.11
CA PRO A 182 26.83 -12.95 4.89
C PRO A 182 28.14 -13.41 4.26
N GLU A 183 29.00 -14.12 4.99
CA GLU A 183 30.23 -14.72 4.45
C GLU A 183 29.96 -16.03 3.67
N ILE A 184 28.77 -16.62 3.83
CA ILE A 184 28.36 -17.85 3.15
C ILE A 184 27.36 -17.54 2.04
N TYR A 185 26.37 -16.69 2.31
CA TYR A 185 25.31 -16.34 1.38
C TYR A 185 25.01 -14.84 1.42
N ASN A 186 25.10 -14.17 0.28
CA ASN A 186 24.85 -12.73 0.18
C ASN A 186 23.34 -12.43 0.14
N ILE A 187 22.72 -12.44 1.32
CA ILE A 187 21.28 -12.16 1.51
C ILE A 187 20.88 -10.81 0.91
N THR A 188 21.73 -9.80 1.04
CA THR A 188 21.43 -8.44 0.56
C THR A 188 21.35 -8.41 -0.97
N ALA A 189 22.32 -9.00 -1.68
CA ALA A 189 22.28 -9.10 -3.14
C ALA A 189 21.13 -9.98 -3.62
N ALA A 190 20.85 -11.09 -2.91
CA ALA A 190 19.73 -11.98 -3.23
C ALA A 190 18.37 -11.29 -3.09
N LEU A 191 18.19 -10.46 -2.07
CA LEU A 191 16.97 -9.65 -1.88
C LEU A 191 16.85 -8.56 -2.95
N ARG A 192 17.93 -7.83 -3.24
CA ARG A 192 17.95 -6.77 -4.29
C ARG A 192 17.62 -7.29 -5.68
N GLY A 193 18.16 -8.45 -6.04
CA GLY A 193 17.83 -9.11 -7.30
C GLY A 193 16.44 -9.76 -7.31
N GLY A 194 15.75 -9.80 -6.17
CA GLY A 194 14.50 -10.57 -6.03
C GLY A 194 14.70 -12.09 -6.16
N HIS A 195 15.93 -12.56 -6.03
CA HIS A 195 16.35 -13.95 -6.22
C HIS A 195 16.09 -14.82 -4.99
N LEU A 196 15.93 -14.25 -3.79
CA LEU A 196 15.65 -15.03 -2.58
C LEU A 196 14.21 -15.57 -2.59
N LYS A 197 14.02 -16.84 -2.98
CA LYS A 197 12.70 -17.49 -3.10
C LYS A 197 12.52 -18.66 -2.14
N SER A 198 13.60 -19.20 -1.61
CA SER A 198 13.61 -20.31 -0.67
C SER A 198 14.59 -20.08 0.47
N TRP A 199 14.41 -20.82 1.56
CA TRP A 199 15.33 -20.78 2.70
C TRP A 199 15.58 -22.18 3.26
N LYS A 200 16.82 -22.43 3.69
CA LYS A 200 17.27 -23.67 4.32
C LYS A 200 16.61 -23.89 5.68
N VAL A 201 16.11 -25.10 5.91
CA VAL A 201 15.44 -25.52 7.16
C VAL A 201 16.26 -26.62 7.85
N ALA A 202 17.24 -26.20 8.64
CA ALA A 202 18.08 -27.08 9.43
C ALA A 202 17.40 -27.57 10.72
N ALA A 203 16.50 -26.77 11.30
CA ALA A 203 15.79 -27.06 12.54
C ALA A 203 14.29 -26.74 12.43
N HIS A 204 13.48 -27.27 13.35
CA HIS A 204 12.03 -27.04 13.44
C HIS A 204 11.20 -27.45 12.21
N ARG A 205 11.65 -28.46 11.46
CA ARG A 205 11.02 -28.93 10.21
C ARG A 205 9.53 -29.25 10.36
N ASP A 206 9.15 -29.93 11.44
CA ASP A 206 7.77 -30.36 11.69
C ASP A 206 6.86 -29.21 12.14
N ASN A 207 7.43 -28.02 12.37
CA ASN A 207 6.72 -26.89 12.96
C ASN A 207 6.54 -25.71 11.99
N ILE A 208 7.46 -25.56 11.03
CA ILE A 208 7.40 -24.51 10.00
C ILE A 208 6.38 -24.94 8.95
N LYS A 209 5.36 -24.11 8.72
CA LYS A 209 4.26 -24.42 7.81
C LYS A 209 3.85 -23.21 6.97
N LYS A 210 3.10 -23.46 5.90
CA LYS A 210 2.52 -22.42 5.05
C LYS A 210 1.70 -21.41 5.87
N GLY A 211 1.90 -20.13 5.59
CA GLY A 211 1.28 -18.99 6.26
C GLY A 211 2.09 -18.44 7.45
N ASP A 212 3.09 -19.19 7.93
CA ASP A 212 3.97 -18.72 9.00
C ASP A 212 4.76 -17.47 8.57
N LYS A 213 5.03 -16.60 9.54
CA LYS A 213 5.71 -15.31 9.34
C LYS A 213 7.17 -15.40 9.70
N VAL A 214 8.02 -14.75 8.93
CA VAL A 214 9.49 -14.89 9.00
C VAL A 214 10.16 -13.53 9.09
N ILE A 215 11.10 -13.41 10.01
CA ILE A 215 12.08 -12.32 10.12
C ILE A 215 13.37 -12.80 9.45
N LEU A 216 13.80 -12.16 8.37
CA LEU A 216 15.05 -12.49 7.68
C LEU A 216 16.20 -11.68 8.27
N TRP A 217 17.12 -12.39 8.91
CA TRP A 217 18.22 -11.83 9.69
C TRP A 217 19.57 -12.18 9.09
N GLN A 218 20.47 -11.20 9.08
CA GLN A 218 21.87 -11.39 8.72
C GLN A 218 22.73 -11.30 9.98
N THR A 219 23.73 -12.17 10.14
CA THR A 219 24.72 -12.09 11.24
C THR A 219 25.96 -11.27 10.87
N GLY A 220 26.93 -11.17 11.79
CA GLY A 220 28.21 -10.51 11.56
C GLY A 220 28.20 -9.02 11.91
N ARG A 221 29.11 -8.25 11.29
CA ARG A 221 29.35 -6.83 11.63
C ARG A 221 28.13 -5.93 11.37
N SER A 222 27.34 -6.27 10.36
CA SER A 222 26.08 -5.58 10.01
C SER A 222 24.88 -6.43 10.41
N ALA A 223 24.93 -7.05 11.60
CA ALA A 223 23.84 -7.89 12.08
C ALA A 223 22.52 -7.10 12.17
N GLY A 224 21.44 -7.66 11.65
CA GLY A 224 20.17 -6.96 11.55
C GLY A 224 19.09 -7.71 10.77
N CYS A 225 17.89 -7.16 10.75
CA CYS A 225 16.76 -7.63 9.95
C CYS A 225 16.76 -6.93 8.59
N TYR A 226 16.74 -7.73 7.51
CA TYR A 226 16.87 -7.26 6.12
C TYR A 226 15.58 -7.45 5.30
N ALA A 227 14.63 -8.24 5.79
CA ALA A 227 13.29 -8.34 5.22
C ALA A 227 12.35 -9.10 6.18
N LEU A 228 11.05 -8.99 5.94
CA LEU A 228 10.05 -9.91 6.44
C LEU A 228 9.52 -10.76 5.28
N ALA A 229 9.13 -12.00 5.60
CA ALA A 229 8.58 -12.92 4.62
C ALA A 229 7.44 -13.76 5.21
N GLU A 230 6.76 -14.45 4.32
CA GLU A 230 5.75 -15.47 4.62
C GLU A 230 6.17 -16.79 3.99
N VAL A 231 6.00 -17.88 4.74
CA VAL A 231 6.21 -19.24 4.25
C VAL A 231 5.07 -19.62 3.30
N VAL A 232 5.38 -20.01 2.06
CA VAL A 232 4.37 -20.30 1.02
C VAL A 232 4.33 -21.77 0.59
N SER A 233 5.19 -22.63 1.15
CA SER A 233 5.17 -24.08 0.93
C SER A 233 5.41 -24.87 2.20
N ASP A 234 5.23 -26.18 2.14
CA ASP A 234 5.70 -27.11 3.17
C ASP A 234 7.22 -27.30 3.09
N VAL A 235 7.82 -27.76 4.19
CA VAL A 235 9.25 -28.08 4.28
C VAL A 235 9.50 -29.38 3.52
N LYS A 236 10.32 -29.32 2.48
CA LYS A 236 10.69 -30.49 1.67
C LYS A 236 12.09 -30.32 1.11
N LYS A 237 12.67 -31.40 0.59
CA LYS A 237 13.90 -31.30 -0.19
C LYS A 237 13.62 -30.57 -1.51
N ILE A 238 14.30 -29.45 -1.75
CA ILE A 238 14.13 -28.61 -2.93
C ILE A 238 15.52 -28.29 -3.47
N GLU A 239 15.74 -28.56 -4.75
CA GLU A 239 16.94 -28.11 -5.45
C GLU A 239 16.85 -26.59 -5.70
N GLU A 240 17.92 -25.86 -5.38
CA GLU A 240 17.95 -24.42 -5.59
C GLU A 240 18.12 -24.07 -7.07
N GLU A 241 17.40 -23.06 -7.52
CA GLU A 241 17.49 -22.59 -8.90
C GLU A 241 18.84 -21.88 -9.14
N PRO A 242 19.38 -21.87 -10.37
CA PRO A 242 20.67 -21.22 -10.67
C PRO A 242 20.77 -19.76 -10.22
N PHE A 243 19.64 -19.03 -10.27
CA PHE A 243 19.60 -17.63 -9.84
C PHE A 243 19.65 -17.45 -8.32
N GLU A 244 19.31 -18.46 -7.53
CA GLU A 244 19.49 -18.49 -6.06
C GLU A 244 20.94 -18.86 -5.72
N ILE A 245 21.50 -19.83 -6.44
CA ILE A 245 22.85 -20.36 -6.22
C ILE A 245 23.93 -19.30 -6.42
N GLN A 246 23.76 -18.37 -7.36
CA GLN A 246 24.77 -17.34 -7.68
C GLN A 246 25.14 -16.42 -6.49
N HIS A 247 24.34 -16.40 -5.42
CA HIS A 247 24.57 -15.56 -4.24
C HIS A 247 25.37 -16.25 -3.13
N TYR A 248 25.75 -17.52 -3.29
CA TYR A 248 26.66 -18.20 -2.39
C TYR A 248 28.10 -17.72 -2.62
N LEU A 249 28.81 -17.39 -1.54
CA LEU A 249 30.19 -16.90 -1.58
C LEU A 249 31.23 -18.01 -1.34
N VAL A 250 30.78 -19.22 -1.02
CA VAL A 250 31.64 -20.39 -0.77
C VAL A 250 31.21 -21.59 -1.63
N GLU A 251 32.17 -22.25 -2.26
CA GLU A 251 31.96 -23.49 -3.00
C GLU A 251 32.05 -24.68 -2.02
N ASN A 252 30.93 -25.06 -1.38
CA ASN A 252 30.66 -26.41 -0.82
C ASN A 252 29.55 -26.38 0.26
N GLU A 253 28.28 -26.22 -0.13
CA GLU A 253 27.18 -26.73 0.70
C GLU A 253 26.46 -27.87 -0.01
N LYS A 254 26.07 -28.89 0.77
CA LYS A 254 25.28 -30.02 0.29
C LYS A 254 23.99 -29.48 -0.33
N ARG A 255 23.76 -29.79 -1.62
CA ARG A 255 22.65 -29.20 -2.41
C ARG A 255 21.30 -29.90 -2.24
N ASP A 256 21.27 -31.04 -1.54
CA ASP A 256 20.04 -31.77 -1.22
C ASP A 256 19.67 -31.58 0.26
N GLU A 257 19.06 -30.44 0.57
CA GLU A 257 18.67 -30.05 1.92
C GLU A 257 17.18 -29.73 2.02
N PHE A 258 16.63 -29.84 3.22
CA PHE A 258 15.25 -29.43 3.49
C PHE A 258 15.16 -27.92 3.43
N ARG A 259 14.24 -27.42 2.60
CA ARG A 259 14.01 -25.99 2.38
C ARG A 259 12.51 -25.71 2.41
N VAL A 260 12.20 -24.43 2.48
CA VAL A 260 10.83 -23.93 2.32
C VAL A 260 10.83 -22.76 1.34
N LYS A 261 9.78 -22.65 0.53
CA LYS A 261 9.57 -21.47 -0.32
C LYS A 261 9.04 -20.33 0.54
N ILE A 262 9.57 -19.13 0.33
CA ILE A 262 9.19 -17.91 1.03
C ILE A 262 8.79 -16.82 0.05
N LYS A 263 7.86 -15.97 0.47
CA LYS A 263 7.47 -14.74 -0.23
C LYS A 263 7.84 -13.55 0.64
N ILE A 264 8.69 -12.67 0.13
CA ILE A 264 9.03 -11.41 0.82
C ILE A 264 7.76 -10.56 0.93
N THR A 265 7.44 -10.13 2.15
CA THR A 265 6.26 -9.28 2.45
C THR A 265 6.65 -7.83 2.68
N ASP A 266 7.81 -7.60 3.29
CA ASP A 266 8.31 -6.27 3.62
C ASP A 266 9.82 -6.28 3.36
N TYR A 267 10.29 -5.51 2.37
CA TYR A 267 11.70 -5.44 2.00
C TYR A 267 12.41 -4.36 2.82
N SER A 268 13.59 -4.65 3.35
CA SER A 268 14.40 -3.66 4.08
C SER A 268 15.91 -3.84 3.88
N ALA A 269 16.34 -4.45 2.77
CA ALA A 269 17.76 -4.81 2.61
C ALA A 269 18.67 -3.60 2.35
N ASP A 270 18.12 -2.52 1.78
CA ASP A 270 18.83 -1.25 1.57
C ASP A 270 18.95 -0.41 2.84
N ASN A 271 18.01 -0.56 3.77
CA ASN A 271 18.02 0.10 5.07
C ASN A 271 17.60 -0.88 6.18
N PRO A 272 18.46 -1.86 6.53
CA PRO A 272 18.12 -2.93 7.46
C PRO A 272 17.93 -2.40 8.89
N VAL A 273 17.09 -3.05 9.68
CA VAL A 273 16.97 -2.77 11.12
C VAL A 273 18.16 -3.43 11.81
N LEU A 274 19.22 -2.66 12.05
CA LEU A 274 20.48 -3.15 12.59
C LEU A 274 20.38 -3.41 14.09
N TRP A 275 20.93 -4.53 14.54
CA TRP A 275 20.95 -4.96 15.94
C TRP A 275 21.48 -3.89 16.88
N LYS A 276 22.56 -3.20 16.48
CA LYS A 276 23.18 -2.14 17.28
C LYS A 276 22.21 -1.01 17.66
N ASP A 277 21.17 -0.78 16.85
CA ASP A 277 20.19 0.29 17.03
C ASP A 277 18.99 -0.14 17.90
N ILE A 278 18.82 -1.45 18.15
CA ILE A 278 17.61 -2.02 18.77
C ILE A 278 17.90 -2.99 19.92
N LYS A 279 19.16 -3.31 20.22
CA LYS A 279 19.56 -4.32 21.22
C LYS A 279 19.01 -4.07 22.63
N GLU A 280 18.62 -2.83 22.94
CA GLU A 280 18.10 -2.41 24.25
C GLU A 280 16.56 -2.41 24.31
N ALA A 281 15.88 -2.79 23.22
CA ALA A 281 14.43 -2.84 23.16
C ALA A 281 13.87 -3.95 24.08
N PRO A 282 12.97 -3.64 25.03
CA PRO A 282 12.40 -4.63 25.94
C PRO A 282 11.72 -5.82 25.24
N GLU A 283 11.11 -5.57 24.07
CA GLU A 283 10.43 -6.55 23.23
C GLU A 283 11.39 -7.62 22.68
N LEU A 284 12.71 -7.35 22.67
CA LEU A 284 13.74 -8.24 22.16
C LEU A 284 14.57 -8.90 23.26
N SER A 285 14.13 -8.80 24.53
CA SER A 285 14.82 -9.39 25.68
C SER A 285 15.09 -10.90 25.57
N ALA A 286 14.28 -11.64 24.80
CA ALA A 286 14.45 -13.07 24.54
C ALA A 286 14.73 -13.40 23.06
N PHE A 287 15.13 -12.41 22.26
CA PHE A 287 15.30 -12.56 20.82
C PHE A 287 16.51 -13.45 20.49
N LYS A 288 16.28 -14.48 19.67
CA LYS A 288 17.23 -15.60 19.49
C LYS A 288 18.29 -15.39 18.40
N ALA A 289 18.40 -14.19 17.83
CA ALA A 289 19.38 -13.88 16.80
C ALA A 289 20.83 -13.95 17.32
N GLY A 290 21.77 -14.29 16.45
CA GLY A 290 23.19 -14.44 16.75
C GLY A 290 23.59 -15.82 17.29
N ASN A 291 22.63 -16.67 17.67
CA ASN A 291 22.90 -18.06 18.04
C ASN A 291 23.36 -18.89 16.83
N GLN A 292 24.09 -19.99 17.07
CA GLN A 292 24.48 -20.90 16.00
C GLN A 292 23.25 -21.62 15.41
N GLY A 293 23.09 -21.54 14.10
CA GLY A 293 21.95 -22.10 13.36
C GLY A 293 21.28 -21.09 12.43
N THR A 294 20.25 -21.55 11.72
CA THR A 294 19.53 -20.74 10.70
C THR A 294 18.02 -20.58 10.97
N ASN A 295 17.37 -21.47 11.73
CA ASN A 295 15.93 -21.36 12.02
C ASN A 295 15.72 -21.33 13.53
N PHE A 296 15.09 -20.27 14.03
CA PHE A 296 14.74 -20.12 15.44
C PHE A 296 13.30 -19.64 15.59
N THR A 297 12.66 -19.95 16.72
CA THR A 297 11.33 -19.42 17.03
C THR A 297 11.41 -17.92 17.31
N ALA A 298 10.44 -17.17 16.81
CA ALA A 298 10.19 -15.78 17.18
C ALA A 298 8.77 -15.64 17.74
N THR A 299 8.49 -14.54 18.42
CA THR A 299 7.17 -14.20 18.93
C THR A 299 6.43 -13.26 17.96
N GLU A 300 5.10 -13.20 18.09
CA GLU A 300 4.28 -12.22 17.35
C GLU A 300 4.70 -10.78 17.68
N LEU A 301 5.06 -10.49 18.94
CA LEU A 301 5.54 -9.17 19.36
C LEU A 301 6.89 -8.82 18.75
N GLU A 302 7.83 -9.76 18.65
CA GLU A 302 9.11 -9.55 17.95
C GLU A 302 8.88 -9.30 16.46
N TYR A 303 8.03 -10.09 15.81
CA TYR A 303 7.70 -9.86 14.40
C TYR A 303 6.99 -8.52 14.18
N ILE A 304 6.01 -8.17 15.03
CA ILE A 304 5.36 -6.85 15.00
C ILE A 304 6.37 -5.76 15.30
N PHE A 305 7.33 -5.95 16.20
CA PHE A 305 8.39 -5.00 16.47
C PHE A 305 9.24 -4.75 15.22
N PHE A 306 9.72 -5.80 14.55
CA PHE A 306 10.48 -5.63 13.30
C PHE A 306 9.61 -5.10 12.18
N LYS A 307 8.36 -5.51 12.08
CA LYS A 307 7.39 -4.94 11.14
C LYS A 307 7.17 -3.48 11.42
N ASN A 308 7.06 -3.06 12.67
CA ASN A 308 6.92 -1.67 13.09
C ASN A 308 8.25 -0.93 13.06
N LYS A 309 9.41 -1.57 13.04
CA LYS A 309 10.72 -0.89 12.88
C LYS A 309 11.13 -0.80 11.43
N ILE A 310 10.75 -1.76 10.59
CA ILE A 310 10.80 -1.66 9.15
C ILE A 310 9.77 -0.62 8.76
N ARG A 311 8.52 -0.75 9.23
CA ARG A 311 7.48 0.25 9.03
C ARG A 311 7.73 1.55 9.73
N ALA A 312 8.48 1.65 10.83
CA ALA A 312 8.88 2.92 11.45
C ALA A 312 10.28 3.35 11.07
N LYS A 313 11.03 2.59 10.28
CA LYS A 313 12.01 3.16 9.35
C LYS A 313 11.31 3.59 8.07
N MET A 314 10.13 3.01 7.76
CA MET A 314 9.13 3.52 6.83
C MET A 314 8.26 4.64 7.45
N ASP A 315 8.15 4.80 8.79
CA ASP A 315 7.22 5.72 9.50
C ASP A 315 7.99 6.80 10.29
N SER A 316 9.24 6.55 10.69
CA SER A 316 10.20 7.65 10.85
C SER A 316 10.56 8.23 9.49
N SER A 317 10.26 7.51 8.41
CA SER A 317 10.02 8.04 7.06
C SER A 317 8.53 8.20 6.70
N GLU A 318 7.62 8.43 7.67
CA GLU A 318 6.27 9.00 7.40
C GLU A 318 6.00 10.21 8.30
N ILE A 319 6.66 10.35 9.46
CA ILE A 319 6.57 11.56 10.30
C ILE A 319 7.71 12.56 9.99
N LYS A 320 8.81 12.10 9.38
CA LYS A 320 9.69 13.01 8.61
C LYS A 320 9.36 13.06 7.12
N ASP A 321 8.70 12.04 6.56
CA ASP A 321 8.35 11.99 5.13
C ASP A 321 6.86 12.07 4.80
N LEU A 322 6.15 12.97 5.48
CA LEU A 322 5.28 13.88 4.73
C LEU A 322 6.09 14.88 3.88
N ARG A 323 7.42 14.81 3.90
CA ARG A 323 8.33 15.57 3.03
C ARG A 323 8.93 14.77 1.88
N PHE A 324 8.93 13.42 1.87
CA PHE A 324 9.47 12.62 0.77
C PHE A 324 8.83 11.21 0.63
N ILE A 325 7.56 11.14 0.21
CA ILE A 325 7.17 10.00 -0.65
C ILE A 325 7.94 10.25 -1.96
N GLU A 326 8.98 9.47 -2.24
CA GLU A 326 9.69 9.57 -3.51
C GLU A 326 8.82 8.98 -4.62
N TYR A 327 7.91 9.80 -5.13
CA TYR A 327 7.13 9.49 -6.31
C TYR A 327 8.09 9.26 -7.48
N PRO A 328 7.87 8.24 -8.34
CA PRO A 328 8.66 8.12 -9.56
C PRO A 328 8.54 9.42 -10.37
N LEU A 329 9.66 9.91 -10.91
CA LEU A 329 9.68 11.18 -11.64
C LEU A 329 8.77 11.17 -12.88
N ASN A 330 8.60 10.01 -13.53
CA ASN A 330 7.62 9.85 -14.61
C ASN A 330 6.71 8.65 -14.32
N GLN A 331 5.40 8.87 -14.39
CA GLN A 331 4.38 7.89 -14.04
C GLN A 331 3.25 7.89 -15.07
N ILE A 332 2.60 6.75 -15.29
CA ILE A 332 1.39 6.62 -16.09
C ILE A 332 0.34 5.90 -15.25
N LEU A 333 -0.79 6.57 -14.99
CA LEU A 333 -1.98 5.96 -14.40
C LEU A 333 -2.83 5.42 -15.55
N TYR A 334 -2.96 4.11 -15.62
CA TYR A 334 -3.70 3.45 -16.70
C TYR A 334 -4.83 2.59 -16.18
N GLY A 335 -5.82 2.35 -17.02
CA GLY A 335 -6.88 1.40 -16.74
C GLY A 335 -8.18 1.74 -17.46
N PRO A 336 -9.24 0.99 -17.15
CA PRO A 336 -10.52 1.14 -17.83
C PRO A 336 -11.19 2.51 -17.57
N PRO A 337 -12.17 2.93 -18.40
CA PRO A 337 -12.85 4.19 -18.21
C PRO A 337 -13.70 4.22 -16.94
N GLY A 338 -13.80 5.39 -16.32
CA GLY A 338 -14.62 5.59 -15.12
C GLY A 338 -14.05 5.03 -13.81
N THR A 339 -12.77 4.64 -13.75
CA THR A 339 -12.14 4.10 -12.52
C THR A 339 -11.61 5.17 -11.57
N GLY A 340 -11.76 6.45 -11.91
CA GLY A 340 -11.33 7.57 -11.07
C GLY A 340 -9.91 8.06 -11.34
N LYS A 341 -9.29 7.69 -12.46
CA LYS A 341 -7.93 8.12 -12.86
C LYS A 341 -7.73 9.63 -12.74
N THR A 342 -8.61 10.44 -13.32
CA THR A 342 -8.54 11.91 -13.25
C THR A 342 -8.49 12.44 -11.81
N TYR A 343 -9.27 11.82 -10.90
CA TYR A 343 -9.26 12.21 -9.49
C TYR A 343 -7.96 11.78 -8.80
N ALA A 344 -7.52 10.55 -9.03
CA ALA A 344 -6.24 10.03 -8.52
C ALA A 344 -5.05 10.88 -9.00
N THR A 345 -5.06 11.33 -10.26
CA THR A 345 -4.06 12.22 -10.84
C THR A 345 -3.99 13.56 -10.11
N LYS A 346 -5.14 14.20 -9.84
CA LYS A 346 -5.18 15.48 -9.10
C LYS A 346 -4.63 15.32 -7.68
N GLU A 347 -5.09 14.29 -6.96
CA GLU A 347 -4.64 14.01 -5.61
C GLU A 347 -3.12 13.76 -5.58
N LYS A 348 -2.62 12.92 -6.49
CA LYS A 348 -1.19 12.62 -6.61
C LYS A 348 -0.36 13.85 -6.98
N ALA A 349 -0.84 14.68 -7.90
CA ALA A 349 -0.14 15.91 -8.28
C ALA A 349 0.00 16.87 -7.09
N ILE A 350 -1.04 17.01 -6.25
CA ILE A 350 -0.95 17.80 -5.01
C ILE A 350 0.03 17.14 -4.03
N ARG A 351 -0.02 15.81 -3.85
CA ARG A 351 0.93 15.11 -2.96
C ARG A 351 2.39 15.31 -3.36
N ILE A 352 2.67 15.54 -4.65
CA ILE A 352 4.01 15.86 -5.13
C ILE A 352 4.32 17.35 -4.96
N ALA A 353 3.45 18.24 -5.42
CA ALA A 353 3.72 19.68 -5.48
C ALA A 353 3.57 20.39 -4.12
N ASN A 354 2.66 19.91 -3.27
CA ASN A 354 2.40 20.43 -1.93
C ASN A 354 2.05 19.27 -0.99
N PRO A 355 3.05 18.47 -0.58
CA PRO A 355 2.80 17.30 0.26
C PRO A 355 2.19 17.70 1.62
N ASP A 356 2.52 18.90 2.11
CA ASP A 356 2.03 19.44 3.38
C ASP A 356 0.50 19.58 3.44
N PHE A 357 -0.17 19.65 2.28
CA PHE A 357 -1.63 19.73 2.20
C PHE A 357 -2.33 18.54 2.88
N PHE A 358 -1.70 17.36 2.88
CA PHE A 358 -2.27 16.14 3.46
C PHE A 358 -1.75 15.82 4.88
N ASN A 359 -0.98 16.70 5.52
CA ASN A 359 -0.38 16.45 6.84
C ASN A 359 -1.40 16.33 7.99
N SER A 360 -2.64 16.78 7.78
CA SER A 360 -3.70 16.63 8.77
C SER A 360 -4.29 15.22 8.73
N ALA A 361 -4.50 14.60 9.89
CA ALA A 361 -5.20 13.30 10.04
C ALA A 361 -6.66 13.32 9.52
N VAL A 362 -7.19 14.48 9.15
CA VAL A 362 -8.53 14.66 8.59
C VAL A 362 -8.48 14.46 7.07
N LYS A 363 -9.29 13.51 6.55
CA LYS A 363 -9.51 13.30 5.12
C LYS A 363 -10.01 14.60 4.49
N LYS A 364 -9.32 15.08 3.46
CA LYS A 364 -9.74 16.27 2.71
C LYS A 364 -11.00 15.97 1.90
N SER A 365 -11.93 16.93 1.87
CA SER A 365 -13.08 16.85 0.98
C SER A 365 -12.64 16.93 -0.48
N ARG A 366 -13.49 16.44 -1.38
CA ARG A 366 -13.23 16.50 -2.83
C ARG A 366 -13.09 17.94 -3.30
N GLU A 367 -13.88 18.84 -2.72
CA GLU A 367 -13.89 20.27 -2.99
C GLU A 367 -12.55 20.91 -2.59
N ALA A 368 -12.02 20.58 -1.41
CA ALA A 368 -10.73 21.08 -0.95
C ALA A 368 -9.58 20.62 -1.87
N ILE A 369 -9.60 19.36 -2.32
CA ILE A 369 -8.61 18.83 -3.27
C ILE A 369 -8.69 19.58 -4.60
N VAL A 370 -9.89 19.84 -5.12
CA VAL A 370 -10.06 20.59 -6.38
C VAL A 370 -9.58 22.04 -6.24
N GLN A 371 -9.87 22.70 -5.11
CA GLN A 371 -9.42 24.06 -4.85
C GLN A 371 -7.89 24.16 -4.78
N GLU A 372 -7.24 23.26 -4.06
CA GLU A 372 -5.78 23.25 -3.95
C GLU A 372 -5.12 22.91 -5.29
N TYR A 373 -5.68 21.96 -6.04
CA TYR A 373 -5.23 21.66 -7.40
C TYR A 373 -5.26 22.89 -8.30
N ASN A 374 -6.39 23.63 -8.31
CA ASN A 374 -6.53 24.84 -9.12
C ASN A 374 -5.53 25.93 -8.69
N ARG A 375 -5.35 26.14 -7.38
CA ARG A 375 -4.36 27.10 -6.85
C ARG A 375 -2.94 26.79 -7.33
N LEU A 376 -2.55 25.53 -7.36
CA LEU A 376 -1.24 25.09 -7.85
C LEU A 376 -1.12 25.18 -9.39
N CYS A 377 -2.22 25.02 -10.12
CA CYS A 377 -2.29 25.26 -11.56
C CYS A 377 -2.11 26.75 -11.88
N ASP A 378 -2.81 27.63 -11.16
CA ASP A 378 -2.71 29.09 -11.32
C ASP A 378 -1.31 29.59 -10.99
N ALA A 379 -0.64 28.97 -10.01
CA ALA A 379 0.76 29.23 -9.68
C ALA A 379 1.76 28.71 -10.75
N GLY A 380 1.29 27.93 -11.73
CA GLY A 380 2.13 27.29 -12.74
C GLY A 380 3.05 26.19 -12.19
N GLN A 381 2.78 25.70 -10.97
CA GLN A 381 3.52 24.61 -10.35
C GLN A 381 2.99 23.25 -10.81
N ILE A 382 1.69 23.17 -11.11
CA ILE A 382 1.07 22.07 -11.85
C ILE A 382 0.67 22.59 -13.23
N VAL A 383 0.99 21.86 -14.29
CA VAL A 383 0.54 22.17 -15.65
C VAL A 383 -0.21 20.96 -16.19
N PHE A 384 -1.39 21.18 -16.75
CA PHE A 384 -2.22 20.13 -17.36
C PHE A 384 -2.25 20.31 -18.87
N THR A 385 -2.04 19.22 -19.60
CA THR A 385 -2.21 19.16 -21.05
C THR A 385 -2.84 17.84 -21.46
N THR A 386 -3.44 17.79 -22.64
CA THR A 386 -4.06 16.58 -23.20
C THR A 386 -3.41 16.26 -24.55
N PHE A 387 -2.94 15.03 -24.70
CA PHE A 387 -2.37 14.58 -25.97
C PHE A 387 -3.49 14.23 -26.95
N HIS A 388 -3.28 14.65 -28.19
CA HIS A 388 -4.20 14.46 -29.30
C HIS A 388 -3.38 14.39 -30.59
N GLN A 389 -3.96 13.85 -31.66
CA GLN A 389 -3.23 13.52 -32.89
C GLN A 389 -2.56 14.71 -33.58
N SER A 390 -3.03 15.95 -33.33
CA SER A 390 -2.43 17.16 -33.91
C SER A 390 -1.40 17.84 -33.01
N LEU A 391 -1.19 17.39 -31.77
CA LEU A 391 -0.17 17.97 -30.90
C LEU A 391 1.22 17.59 -31.43
N GLY A 392 2.02 18.60 -31.77
CA GLY A 392 3.37 18.41 -32.30
C GLY A 392 4.48 18.75 -31.31
N TYR A 393 5.72 18.57 -31.78
CA TYR A 393 6.92 19.02 -31.06
C TYR A 393 6.89 20.54 -30.83
N GLU A 394 6.38 21.29 -31.79
CA GLU A 394 6.34 22.76 -31.81
C GLU A 394 5.48 23.36 -30.69
N ASP A 395 4.42 22.65 -30.29
CA ASP A 395 3.53 23.08 -29.22
C ASP A 395 4.00 22.60 -27.84
N PHE A 396 4.69 21.46 -27.81
CA PHE A 396 5.09 20.82 -26.57
C PHE A 396 6.49 21.20 -26.10
N VAL A 397 7.46 21.34 -27.02
CA VAL A 397 8.86 21.63 -26.70
C VAL A 397 9.24 23.06 -27.10
N GLU A 398 9.32 23.36 -28.39
CA GLU A 398 9.54 24.71 -28.90
C GLU A 398 9.18 24.80 -30.38
N GLY A 399 8.62 25.93 -30.77
CA GLY A 399 8.14 26.15 -32.14
C GLY A 399 8.36 27.58 -32.59
N ILE A 400 8.44 27.77 -33.91
CA ILE A 400 8.51 29.10 -34.51
C ILE A 400 7.10 29.63 -34.68
N LYS A 401 6.78 30.73 -33.99
CA LYS A 401 5.47 31.38 -34.07
C LYS A 401 5.58 32.79 -34.68
N PRO A 402 4.59 33.18 -35.50
CA PRO A 402 4.51 34.53 -36.04
C PRO A 402 4.08 35.54 -34.97
N VAL A 403 4.86 36.60 -34.78
CA VAL A 403 4.56 37.72 -33.89
C VAL A 403 4.49 39.01 -34.71
N MET A 404 3.37 39.71 -34.59
CA MET A 404 3.13 41.00 -35.25
C MET A 404 3.69 42.14 -34.41
N ASN A 405 4.70 42.83 -34.92
CA ASN A 405 5.20 44.09 -34.36
C ASN A 405 4.58 45.25 -35.17
N GLY A 406 3.33 45.60 -34.86
CA GLY A 406 2.56 46.56 -35.65
C GLY A 406 2.11 45.97 -36.99
N LYS A 407 2.76 46.37 -38.11
CA LYS A 407 2.50 45.84 -39.46
C LYS A 407 3.56 44.85 -39.97
N GLU A 408 4.66 44.68 -39.25
CA GLU A 408 5.72 43.75 -39.64
C GLU A 408 5.54 42.37 -38.98
N LEU A 409 5.63 41.32 -39.79
CA LEU A 409 5.61 39.93 -39.37
C LEU A 409 7.02 39.50 -38.98
N SER A 410 7.21 39.10 -37.72
CA SER A 410 8.47 38.50 -37.25
C SER A 410 8.23 37.05 -36.82
N TYR A 411 9.24 36.19 -36.97
CA TYR A 411 9.18 34.81 -36.52
C TYR A 411 10.01 34.68 -35.25
N GLN A 412 9.37 34.32 -34.14
CA GLN A 412 10.03 34.15 -32.85
C GLN A 412 9.93 32.70 -32.42
N ILE A 413 10.98 32.21 -31.76
CA ILE A 413 10.95 30.89 -31.14
C ILE A 413 10.21 31.04 -29.81
N GLU A 414 9.12 30.29 -29.66
CA GLU A 414 8.34 30.24 -28.43
C GLU A 414 8.54 28.90 -27.75
N ALA A 415 8.68 28.91 -26.43
CA ALA A 415 8.74 27.69 -25.63
C ALA A 415 7.37 27.01 -25.58
N GLY A 416 7.35 25.70 -25.81
CA GLY A 416 6.17 24.86 -25.64
C GLY A 416 5.94 24.48 -24.18
N ILE A 417 4.84 23.77 -23.93
CA ILE A 417 4.34 23.42 -22.59
C ILE A 417 5.41 22.76 -21.71
N PHE A 418 6.13 21.76 -22.23
CA PHE A 418 7.16 21.02 -21.51
C PHE A 418 8.38 21.88 -21.22
N LYS A 419 8.86 22.63 -22.21
CA LYS A 419 10.03 23.50 -22.03
C LYS A 419 9.75 24.59 -21.00
N SER A 420 8.58 25.23 -21.05
CA SER A 420 8.21 26.27 -20.09
C SER A 420 8.14 25.78 -18.64
N ILE A 421 7.61 24.58 -18.37
CA ILE A 421 7.60 24.03 -17.00
C ILE A 421 9.00 23.56 -16.56
N CYS A 422 9.82 23.02 -17.47
CA CYS A 422 11.23 22.71 -17.19
C CYS A 422 12.01 23.95 -16.77
N GLU A 423 11.89 25.06 -17.51
CA GLU A 423 12.58 26.31 -17.20
C GLU A 423 12.17 26.87 -15.82
N LYS A 424 10.86 26.82 -15.49
CA LYS A 424 10.39 27.22 -14.15
C LYS A 424 10.95 26.33 -13.04
N ALA A 425 10.90 25.02 -13.23
CA ALA A 425 11.39 24.05 -12.26
C ALA A 425 12.90 24.16 -12.06
N GLU A 426 13.66 24.33 -13.15
CA GLU A 426 15.10 24.54 -13.14
C GLU A 426 15.48 25.83 -12.41
N ASN A 427 14.80 26.94 -12.67
CA ASN A 427 15.06 28.21 -11.99
C ASN A 427 14.91 28.10 -10.47
N ASP A 428 13.81 27.48 -10.00
CA ASP A 428 13.59 27.22 -8.56
C ASP A 428 14.64 26.25 -7.99
N TRP A 429 15.04 25.23 -8.75
CA TRP A 429 16.07 24.28 -8.34
C TRP A 429 17.45 24.90 -8.23
N GLN A 430 17.86 25.69 -9.23
CA GLN A 430 19.14 26.40 -9.23
C GLN A 430 19.23 27.44 -8.11
N ALA A 431 18.12 28.12 -7.80
CA ALA A 431 18.06 29.09 -6.70
C ALA A 431 18.36 28.45 -5.33
N LEU A 432 18.06 27.15 -5.15
CA LEU A 432 18.29 26.41 -3.90
C LEU A 432 19.60 25.61 -3.89
N THR A 433 20.03 25.05 -5.02
CA THR A 433 21.24 24.22 -5.10
C THR A 433 22.53 25.03 -5.19
N LYS A 434 22.50 26.26 -5.73
CA LYS A 434 23.65 27.18 -5.75
C LYS A 434 23.82 27.96 -4.43
N GLY A 435 23.35 27.39 -3.31
CA GLY A 435 23.51 27.91 -1.94
C GLY A 435 24.94 27.85 -1.40
N SER A 436 25.95 28.17 -2.21
CA SER A 436 27.36 28.24 -1.81
C SER A 436 28.12 29.41 -2.43
N ASP A 437 27.45 30.53 -2.74
CA ASP A 437 28.07 31.86 -2.82
C ASP A 437 27.08 32.86 -2.21
N ILE A 438 27.48 33.52 -1.11
CA ILE A 438 26.63 34.32 -0.20
C ILE A 438 26.31 35.69 -0.82
N HIS A 439 25.77 35.72 -2.04
CA HIS A 439 25.49 36.96 -2.77
C HIS A 439 24.14 36.87 -3.50
N LEU A 440 23.37 37.96 -3.52
CA LEU A 440 22.08 38.02 -4.23
C LEU A 440 22.20 37.63 -5.72
N PRO A 441 21.14 37.13 -6.37
CA PRO A 441 21.10 37.05 -7.84
C PRO A 441 21.46 38.41 -8.46
N PHE A 442 22.14 38.41 -9.62
CA PHE A 442 22.67 39.63 -10.22
C PHE A 442 21.59 40.71 -10.39
N ASP A 443 20.39 40.32 -10.85
CA ASP A 443 19.28 41.25 -11.08
C ASP A 443 18.83 41.93 -9.79
N GLU A 444 18.73 41.20 -8.68
CA GLU A 444 18.35 41.75 -7.36
C GLU A 444 19.48 42.61 -6.76
N ALA A 445 20.73 42.15 -6.86
CA ALA A 445 21.90 42.91 -6.43
C ALA A 445 22.02 44.24 -7.20
N PHE A 446 21.70 44.21 -8.49
CA PHE A 446 21.77 45.36 -9.38
C PHE A 446 20.63 46.35 -9.13
N ILE A 447 19.43 45.86 -8.83
CA ILE A 447 18.31 46.70 -8.37
C ILE A 447 18.70 47.43 -7.08
N ARG A 448 19.25 46.74 -6.08
CA ARG A 448 19.70 47.38 -4.83
C ARG A 448 20.78 48.45 -5.07
N LEU A 449 21.74 48.18 -5.96
CA LEU A 449 22.75 49.17 -6.33
C LEU A 449 22.14 50.43 -6.96
N ARG A 450 21.08 50.26 -7.76
CA ARG A 450 20.37 51.38 -8.38
C ARG A 450 19.57 52.16 -7.34
N GLU A 451 18.85 51.47 -6.46
CA GLU A 451 18.09 52.09 -5.35
C GLU A 451 19.02 52.90 -4.42
N GLU A 452 20.17 52.34 -4.02
CA GLU A 452 21.18 53.07 -3.22
C GLU A 452 21.71 54.32 -3.93
N TRP A 453 21.82 54.28 -5.26
CA TRP A 453 22.25 55.45 -6.03
C TRP A 453 21.13 56.49 -6.16
N GLU A 454 19.88 56.06 -6.30
CA GLU A 454 18.73 56.97 -6.37
C GLU A 454 18.50 57.74 -5.06
N GLU A 455 18.88 57.17 -3.91
CA GLU A 455 18.79 57.82 -2.61
C GLU A 455 19.82 58.96 -2.41
N ASP A 456 21.10 58.73 -2.76
CA ASP A 456 22.20 59.66 -2.45
C ASP A 456 22.79 60.34 -3.71
N ASN A 457 22.30 60.01 -4.90
CA ASN A 457 22.79 60.43 -6.23
C ASN A 457 24.30 60.27 -6.47
N THR A 458 25.04 59.64 -5.56
CA THR A 458 26.49 59.50 -5.62
C THR A 458 26.93 58.17 -4.97
N ILE A 459 27.49 57.25 -5.77
CA ILE A 459 28.19 56.06 -5.25
C ILE A 459 29.63 56.10 -5.76
N GLN A 460 30.58 56.02 -4.84
CA GLN A 460 32.01 56.12 -5.11
C GLN A 460 32.74 54.80 -4.85
N PHE A 461 33.69 54.47 -5.73
CA PHE A 461 34.46 53.24 -5.69
C PHE A 461 35.96 53.53 -5.81
N SER A 462 36.78 52.82 -5.05
CA SER A 462 38.24 52.94 -5.11
C SER A 462 38.87 51.92 -6.08
N LEU A 463 39.84 52.36 -6.89
CA LEU A 463 40.64 51.48 -7.74
C LEU A 463 41.79 50.88 -6.94
N LYS A 464 41.73 49.56 -6.69
CA LYS A 464 42.77 48.81 -5.94
C LYS A 464 44.19 48.98 -6.49
N THR A 465 44.35 49.28 -7.77
CA THR A 465 45.66 49.37 -8.45
C THR A 465 46.33 50.74 -8.39
N THR A 466 45.59 51.84 -8.14
CA THR A 466 46.15 53.21 -8.21
C THR A 466 45.76 54.13 -7.06
N GLY A 467 44.83 53.72 -6.19
CA GLY A 467 44.31 54.56 -5.11
C GLY A 467 43.35 55.67 -5.58
N ASN A 468 43.18 55.84 -6.89
CA ASN A 468 42.22 56.78 -7.46
C ASN A 468 40.78 56.27 -7.33
N GLU A 469 39.84 57.20 -7.27
CA GLU A 469 38.42 56.90 -7.12
C GLU A 469 37.61 57.25 -8.38
N TYR A 470 36.44 56.64 -8.50
CA TYR A 470 35.47 56.93 -9.55
C TYR A 470 34.05 56.89 -8.99
N THR A 471 33.17 57.71 -9.57
CA THR A 471 31.81 57.92 -9.08
C THR A 471 30.80 57.56 -10.16
N ILE A 472 29.77 56.80 -9.81
CA ILE A 472 28.62 56.52 -10.72
C ILE A 472 27.81 57.82 -10.91
N LEU A 473 27.48 58.12 -12.16
CA LEU A 473 26.72 59.31 -12.56
C LEU A 473 25.26 59.01 -12.90
N ASP A 474 25.00 57.88 -13.57
CA ASP A 474 23.65 57.43 -13.93
C ASP A 474 23.69 55.93 -14.35
N PHE A 475 22.49 55.40 -14.61
CA PHE A 475 22.29 54.09 -15.22
C PHE A 475 21.43 54.20 -16.49
N THR A 476 21.73 53.39 -17.48
CA THR A 476 20.85 53.08 -18.63
C THR A 476 20.43 51.61 -18.60
N ASP A 477 19.59 51.18 -19.54
CA ASP A 477 19.19 49.77 -19.65
C ASP A 477 20.36 48.82 -19.98
N THR A 478 21.45 49.34 -20.54
CA THR A 478 22.57 48.52 -21.04
C THR A 478 23.93 48.87 -20.44
N SER A 479 24.07 50.06 -19.84
CA SER A 479 25.36 50.60 -19.39
C SER A 479 25.27 51.44 -18.11
N ILE A 480 26.36 51.49 -17.33
CA ILE A 480 26.56 52.36 -16.15
C ILE A 480 27.50 53.50 -16.54
N HIS A 481 27.09 54.76 -16.33
CA HIS A 481 27.96 55.91 -16.58
C HIS A 481 28.74 56.30 -15.33
N PHE A 482 30.01 56.66 -15.49
CA PHE A 482 30.86 57.05 -14.36
C PHE A 482 31.86 58.17 -14.70
N LYS A 483 32.32 58.87 -13.66
CA LYS A 483 33.36 59.91 -13.71
C LYS A 483 34.64 59.46 -13.03
N LYS A 484 35.81 59.78 -13.61
CA LYS A 484 37.14 59.52 -13.03
C LYS A 484 37.59 60.67 -12.12
N ALA A 485 38.46 60.37 -11.13
CA ALA A 485 39.14 61.39 -10.31
C ALA A 485 39.89 62.47 -11.12
N SER A 486 40.41 62.14 -12.31
CA SER A 486 41.11 63.07 -13.20
C SER A 486 40.20 64.01 -14.01
N GLY A 487 38.87 63.99 -13.78
CA GLY A 487 37.97 65.04 -14.28
C GLY A 487 37.32 64.83 -15.65
N GLY A 488 37.30 63.62 -16.21
CA GLY A 488 36.58 63.33 -17.46
C GLY A 488 35.16 62.76 -17.26
N THR A 489 34.17 63.29 -17.98
CA THR A 489 32.81 62.75 -18.09
C THR A 489 32.65 62.01 -19.44
N GLY A 490 31.95 60.86 -19.46
CA GLY A 490 31.64 60.11 -20.69
C GLY A 490 32.21 58.68 -20.79
N HIS A 491 32.51 58.03 -19.66
CA HIS A 491 32.91 56.61 -19.67
C HIS A 491 31.76 55.70 -19.21
N THR A 492 31.61 54.57 -19.90
CA THR A 492 30.49 53.64 -19.71
C THR A 492 31.00 52.22 -19.42
N LEU A 493 30.31 51.50 -18.53
CA LEU A 493 30.53 50.08 -18.25
C LEU A 493 29.31 49.28 -18.72
N SER A 494 29.51 48.16 -19.41
CA SER A 494 28.42 47.31 -19.90
C SER A 494 27.83 46.46 -18.77
N ILE A 495 26.53 46.56 -18.56
CA ILE A 495 25.78 45.74 -17.59
C ILE A 495 25.89 44.26 -17.95
N ALA A 496 25.83 43.91 -19.25
CA ALA A 496 26.01 42.54 -19.71
C ALA A 496 27.40 41.97 -19.39
N THR A 497 28.47 42.79 -19.48
CA THR A 497 29.81 42.37 -19.08
C THR A 497 29.93 42.25 -17.55
N LEU A 498 29.27 43.15 -16.82
CA LEU A 498 29.21 43.11 -15.35
C LEU A 498 28.49 41.84 -14.85
N ARG A 499 27.36 41.48 -15.46
CA ARG A 499 26.60 40.23 -15.19
C ARG A 499 27.46 38.99 -15.38
N LYS A 500 28.12 38.87 -16.53
CA LYS A 500 29.02 37.73 -16.83
C LYS A 500 30.19 37.64 -15.84
N ALA A 501 30.75 38.77 -15.44
CA ALA A 501 31.84 38.80 -14.47
C ALA A 501 31.38 38.51 -13.03
N TYR A 502 30.16 38.89 -12.68
CA TYR A 502 29.52 38.59 -11.39
C TYR A 502 29.37 37.08 -11.18
N HIS A 503 28.89 36.36 -12.21
CA HIS A 503 28.73 34.89 -12.22
C HIS A 503 30.04 34.13 -12.49
N GLY A 504 31.18 34.81 -12.64
CA GLY A 504 32.46 34.17 -12.92
C GLY A 504 32.65 33.66 -14.35
N GLU A 505 31.69 33.88 -15.25
CA GLU A 505 31.69 33.44 -16.65
C GLU A 505 32.70 34.21 -17.52
N LYS A 506 33.12 35.41 -17.09
CA LYS A 506 34.04 36.26 -17.83
C LYS A 506 35.09 36.89 -16.92
N LYS A 507 36.37 36.60 -17.18
CA LYS A 507 37.49 37.35 -16.57
C LYS A 507 37.56 38.74 -17.18
N ILE A 508 37.56 39.76 -16.33
CA ILE A 508 37.71 41.15 -16.75
C ILE A 508 39.16 41.42 -17.15
N ASN A 509 39.35 42.06 -18.30
CA ASN A 509 40.68 42.50 -18.74
C ASN A 509 41.18 43.62 -17.81
N PRO A 510 42.40 43.53 -17.24
CA PRO A 510 42.93 44.54 -16.32
C PRO A 510 43.39 45.84 -17.00
N THR A 511 42.96 46.12 -18.23
CA THR A 511 43.35 47.32 -19.01
C THR A 511 42.12 48.10 -19.51
N GLY A 512 42.31 49.37 -19.86
CA GLY A 512 41.24 50.24 -20.38
C GLY A 512 40.12 50.46 -19.36
N VAL A 513 38.86 50.32 -19.80
CA VAL A 513 37.67 50.43 -18.92
C VAL A 513 37.50 49.22 -17.98
N GLY A 514 38.24 48.13 -18.22
CA GLY A 514 38.15 46.91 -17.41
C GLY A 514 38.53 47.10 -15.94
N ILE A 515 39.42 48.07 -15.64
CA ILE A 515 39.88 48.35 -14.28
C ILE A 515 38.76 48.81 -13.32
N TYR A 516 37.62 49.26 -13.87
CA TYR A 516 36.49 49.80 -13.10
C TYR A 516 35.43 48.74 -12.74
N TYR A 517 35.41 47.56 -13.36
CA TYR A 517 34.44 46.51 -12.99
C TYR A 517 34.62 45.91 -11.59
N PRO A 518 35.85 45.65 -11.10
CA PRO A 518 36.05 44.93 -9.84
C PRO A 518 35.42 45.60 -8.61
N GLY A 519 35.42 46.95 -8.56
CA GLY A 519 34.82 47.68 -7.44
C GLY A 519 33.31 47.50 -7.37
N ILE A 520 32.63 47.63 -8.51
CA ILE A 520 31.18 47.42 -8.62
C ILE A 520 30.83 45.95 -8.36
N ILE A 521 31.60 44.99 -8.88
CA ILE A 521 31.38 43.56 -8.62
C ILE A 521 31.50 43.26 -7.11
N ALA A 522 32.49 43.83 -6.43
CA ALA A 522 32.66 43.63 -4.99
C ALA A 522 31.47 44.19 -4.20
N LYS A 523 30.92 45.35 -4.59
CA LYS A 523 29.73 45.93 -3.96
C LYS A 523 28.46 45.13 -4.25
N LEU A 524 28.26 44.68 -5.49
CA LEU A 524 27.14 43.77 -5.84
C LEU A 524 27.20 42.49 -5.00
N LYS A 525 28.40 41.94 -4.81
CA LYS A 525 28.63 40.77 -3.94
C LYS A 525 28.44 41.11 -2.45
N SER A 526 28.71 42.33 -2.02
CA SER A 526 28.49 42.71 -0.61
C SER A 526 27.02 42.72 -0.19
N TYR A 527 26.07 42.71 -1.13
CA TYR A 527 24.66 42.59 -0.78
C TYR A 527 24.34 41.18 -0.31
N GLU A 528 24.22 41.04 1.01
CA GLU A 528 23.70 39.83 1.62
C GLU A 528 22.19 39.72 1.34
N GLY A 529 21.77 38.54 0.88
CA GLY A 529 20.36 38.17 0.93
C GLY A 529 19.93 37.99 2.37
N ASN A 530 18.70 38.37 2.71
CA ASN A 530 18.14 38.07 4.03
C ASN A 530 18.30 36.57 4.32
N SER A 531 18.99 36.27 5.41
CA SER A 531 19.33 34.92 5.89
C SER A 531 18.11 34.06 6.27
N GLU A 532 16.90 34.57 6.08
CA GLU A 532 15.63 33.83 6.23
C GLU A 532 15.28 32.94 5.02
N ILE A 533 15.96 33.07 3.87
CA ILE A 533 15.68 32.23 2.67
C ILE A 533 16.19 30.77 2.84
N SER A 534 17.09 30.52 3.80
CA SER A 534 17.74 29.21 4.03
C SER A 534 16.85 28.10 4.61
N LYS A 535 15.52 28.28 4.64
CA LYS A 535 14.56 27.26 5.11
C LYS A 535 13.42 26.94 4.14
N LYS A 536 13.38 27.49 2.93
CA LYS A 536 12.33 27.11 1.97
C LYS A 536 12.69 25.76 1.30
N PRO A 537 11.81 24.75 1.37
CA PRO A 537 12.04 23.46 0.72
C PRO A 537 12.02 23.62 -0.80
N LEU A 538 12.75 22.74 -1.50
CA LEU A 538 12.70 22.63 -2.95
C LEU A 538 11.28 22.36 -3.42
N LYS A 539 10.76 23.24 -4.28
CA LYS A 539 9.44 23.05 -4.87
C LYS A 539 9.51 21.98 -5.95
N SER A 540 8.57 21.05 -5.89
CA SER A 540 8.33 20.07 -6.94
C SER A 540 7.30 20.59 -7.94
N TYR A 541 7.58 20.43 -9.22
CA TYR A 541 6.69 20.82 -10.31
C TYR A 541 6.08 19.56 -10.93
N VAL A 542 4.84 19.64 -11.42
CA VAL A 542 4.14 18.49 -12.00
C VAL A 542 3.54 18.83 -13.36
N LEU A 543 3.92 18.09 -14.39
CA LEU A 543 3.26 18.08 -15.69
C LEU A 543 2.31 16.89 -15.76
N ILE A 544 1.03 17.17 -15.94
CA ILE A 544 0.00 16.15 -16.18
C ILE A 544 -0.26 16.07 -17.68
N ILE A 545 -0.14 14.87 -18.23
CA ILE A 545 -0.41 14.56 -19.63
C ILE A 545 -1.60 13.60 -19.70
N ASP A 546 -2.78 14.15 -19.94
CA ASP A 546 -3.99 13.36 -20.08
C ASP A 546 -4.02 12.68 -21.46
N GLU A 547 -4.52 11.44 -21.50
CA GLU A 547 -4.63 10.65 -22.73
C GLU A 547 -3.29 10.52 -23.48
N ILE A 548 -2.22 10.24 -22.74
CA ILE A 548 -0.82 10.26 -23.25
C ILE A 548 -0.62 9.38 -24.49
N ASN A 549 -1.41 8.33 -24.65
CA ASN A 549 -1.31 7.42 -25.79
C ASN A 549 -1.98 7.96 -27.07
N ARG A 550 -2.86 8.98 -26.99
CA ARG A 550 -3.63 9.51 -28.15
C ARG A 550 -2.84 10.39 -29.13
N GLY A 551 -1.59 10.73 -28.79
CA GLY A 551 -0.65 11.40 -29.68
C GLY A 551 0.57 10.53 -29.95
N ASN A 552 1.31 10.83 -31.02
CA ASN A 552 2.58 10.16 -31.29
C ASN A 552 3.64 10.67 -30.31
N VAL A 553 3.75 10.01 -29.16
CA VAL A 553 4.59 10.45 -28.04
C VAL A 553 6.06 10.57 -28.46
N SER A 554 6.55 9.67 -29.32
CA SER A 554 7.92 9.72 -29.85
C SER A 554 8.16 11.00 -30.67
N SER A 555 7.22 11.41 -31.51
CA SER A 555 7.31 12.67 -32.28
C SER A 555 7.14 13.90 -31.39
N ILE A 556 6.26 13.84 -30.38
CA ILE A 556 6.00 14.98 -29.46
C ILE A 556 7.21 15.28 -28.58
N PHE A 557 7.83 14.26 -28.00
CA PHE A 557 9.04 14.43 -27.16
C PHE A 557 10.32 14.57 -27.99
N GLY A 558 10.36 14.04 -29.21
CA GLY A 558 11.54 14.04 -30.07
C GLY A 558 12.76 13.43 -29.38
N GLU A 559 13.89 14.13 -29.44
CA GLU A 559 15.15 13.76 -28.80
C GLU A 559 15.13 13.80 -27.26
N LEU A 560 14.15 14.50 -26.67
CA LEU A 560 14.06 14.69 -25.22
C LEU A 560 13.63 13.45 -24.45
N ILE A 561 13.15 12.41 -25.16
CA ILE A 561 12.80 11.13 -24.56
C ILE A 561 13.93 10.56 -23.69
N THR A 562 15.18 10.80 -24.06
CA THR A 562 16.36 10.33 -23.31
C THR A 562 16.54 11.08 -22.00
N LEU A 563 16.17 12.36 -21.94
CA LEU A 563 16.29 13.22 -20.76
C LEU A 563 15.27 12.91 -19.67
N LEU A 564 14.26 12.09 -19.98
CA LEU A 564 13.26 11.66 -18.99
C LEU A 564 13.83 10.67 -17.96
N GLU A 565 14.92 9.97 -18.30
CA GLU A 565 15.57 9.01 -17.39
C GLU A 565 16.15 9.74 -16.16
N SER A 566 15.94 9.18 -14.97
CA SER A 566 16.27 9.86 -13.71
C SER A 566 17.76 10.21 -13.58
N ASP A 567 18.65 9.33 -14.03
CA ASP A 567 20.11 9.49 -13.99
C ASP A 567 20.65 10.53 -14.97
N LYS A 568 19.84 10.92 -15.98
CA LYS A 568 20.22 11.83 -17.08
C LYS A 568 19.73 13.27 -16.90
N ARG A 569 18.97 13.51 -15.84
CA ARG A 569 18.46 14.83 -15.47
C ARG A 569 19.58 15.72 -14.93
N LEU A 570 19.28 17.02 -14.84
CA LEU A 570 20.23 18.01 -14.33
C LEU A 570 20.67 17.68 -12.90
N GLY A 571 21.98 17.76 -12.64
CA GLY A 571 22.59 17.49 -11.34
C GLY A 571 22.84 16.00 -11.03
N GLU A 572 22.46 15.08 -11.90
CA GLU A 572 22.60 13.64 -11.69
C GLU A 572 23.89 13.06 -12.33
N LYS A 573 24.22 11.82 -11.97
CA LYS A 573 25.51 11.19 -12.31
C LYS A 573 25.81 11.12 -13.80
N GLU A 574 24.78 10.91 -14.61
CA GLU A 574 24.87 10.78 -16.07
C GLU A 574 24.17 11.95 -16.76
N GLU A 575 24.23 13.17 -16.16
CA GLU A 575 23.60 14.39 -16.69
C GLU A 575 23.83 14.54 -18.20
N ILE A 576 22.73 14.66 -18.96
CA ILE A 576 22.77 14.96 -20.39
C ILE A 576 22.03 16.27 -20.63
N LYS A 577 22.63 17.11 -21.49
CA LYS A 577 22.00 18.30 -22.06
C LYS A 577 22.00 18.18 -23.58
N LEU A 578 20.92 18.63 -24.21
CA LEU A 578 20.71 18.54 -25.66
C LEU A 578 20.53 19.92 -26.28
N LYS A 579 21.02 20.09 -27.51
CA LYS A 579 20.73 21.28 -28.31
C LYS A 579 19.41 21.09 -29.03
N LEU A 580 18.44 21.95 -28.71
CA LEU A 580 17.12 21.89 -29.34
C LEU A 580 17.18 22.34 -30.81
N PRO A 581 16.28 21.83 -31.69
CA PRO A 581 16.40 21.98 -33.13
C PRO A 581 16.09 23.38 -33.67
N TYR A 582 15.21 24.13 -33.01
CA TYR A 582 14.84 25.49 -33.42
C TYR A 582 15.77 26.51 -32.74
N SER A 583 16.16 26.24 -31.49
CA SER A 583 17.12 27.03 -30.72
C SER A 583 18.59 26.64 -30.96
N LYS A 584 18.96 26.03 -32.09
CA LYS A 584 20.33 25.53 -32.38
C LYS A 584 21.45 26.57 -32.21
N ASN A 585 21.13 27.85 -32.41
CA ASN A 585 22.06 28.98 -32.27
C ASN A 585 22.08 29.59 -30.85
N SER A 586 21.29 29.05 -29.93
CA SER A 586 21.36 29.36 -28.50
C SER A 586 22.69 28.82 -27.92
N MET A 587 23.32 29.61 -27.04
CA MET A 587 24.48 29.13 -26.27
C MET A 587 24.07 28.24 -25.08
N VAL A 588 22.77 27.95 -24.93
CA VAL A 588 22.20 27.22 -23.79
C VAL A 588 21.68 25.87 -24.27
N ASP A 589 22.28 24.80 -23.74
CA ASP A 589 21.78 23.43 -23.92
C ASP A 589 20.60 23.19 -22.96
N PHE A 590 19.61 22.43 -23.40
CA PHE A 590 18.43 22.11 -22.63
C PHE A 590 18.61 20.82 -21.83
N GLY A 591 18.17 20.82 -20.57
CA GLY A 591 18.11 19.63 -19.71
C GLY A 591 16.79 19.59 -18.94
N VAL A 592 16.45 18.41 -18.41
CA VAL A 592 15.25 18.23 -17.57
C VAL A 592 15.68 18.31 -16.10
N PRO A 593 15.08 19.20 -15.27
CA PRO A 593 15.48 19.35 -13.88
C PRO A 593 14.98 18.19 -13.00
N PRO A 594 15.64 17.93 -11.85
CA PRO A 594 15.32 16.79 -11.00
C PRO A 594 14.01 16.98 -10.22
N ASN A 595 13.54 18.22 -10.04
CA ASN A 595 12.30 18.56 -9.34
C ASN A 595 11.05 18.61 -10.24
N LEU A 596 11.12 18.15 -11.50
CA LEU A 596 9.98 18.03 -12.39
C LEU A 596 9.39 16.61 -12.38
N TYR A 597 8.10 16.47 -12.17
CA TYR A 597 7.39 15.19 -12.22
C TYR A 597 6.43 15.17 -13.40
N ILE A 598 6.29 14.02 -14.05
CA ILE A 598 5.38 13.81 -15.16
C ILE A 598 4.37 12.73 -14.78
N ILE A 599 3.08 13.05 -14.88
CA ILE A 599 1.98 12.11 -14.65
C ILE A 599 1.15 12.00 -15.92
N GLY A 600 1.29 10.88 -16.63
CA GLY A 600 0.43 10.49 -17.74
C GLY A 600 -0.85 9.82 -17.25
N THR A 601 -1.95 9.98 -17.99
CA THR A 601 -3.12 9.11 -17.87
C THR A 601 -3.34 8.35 -19.18
N MET A 602 -3.86 7.13 -19.08
CA MET A 602 -4.13 6.29 -20.24
C MET A 602 -5.41 5.48 -20.03
N ASN A 603 -6.33 5.55 -20.99
CA ASN A 603 -7.44 4.61 -21.08
C ASN A 603 -6.96 3.35 -21.83
N THR A 604 -7.20 2.18 -21.26
CA THR A 604 -6.79 0.91 -21.87
C THR A 604 -7.81 0.30 -22.81
N ALA A 605 -9.08 0.72 -22.72
CA ALA A 605 -10.15 0.22 -23.58
C ALA A 605 -10.16 0.85 -24.99
N ASP A 606 -9.49 1.98 -25.19
CA ASP A 606 -9.52 2.71 -26.45
C ASP A 606 -8.71 1.96 -27.53
N ARG A 607 -9.41 1.40 -28.53
CA ARG A 607 -8.80 0.66 -29.65
C ARG A 607 -8.13 1.56 -30.70
N SER A 608 -8.40 2.87 -30.66
CA SER A 608 -7.95 3.84 -31.66
C SER A 608 -6.58 4.47 -31.36
N VAL A 609 -5.78 3.84 -30.50
CA VAL A 609 -4.64 4.51 -29.88
C VAL A 609 -3.32 3.86 -30.25
N GLU A 610 -2.28 4.67 -30.50
CA GLU A 610 -0.95 4.17 -30.77
C GLU A 610 -0.41 3.43 -29.54
N ALA A 611 0.12 2.22 -29.76
CA ALA A 611 0.77 1.48 -28.70
C ALA A 611 1.99 2.29 -28.19
N LEU A 612 2.04 2.55 -26.89
CA LEU A 612 3.16 3.31 -26.31
C LEU A 612 4.48 2.58 -26.62
N ASP A 613 5.41 3.31 -27.22
CA ASP A 613 6.73 2.80 -27.62
C ASP A 613 7.46 2.15 -26.43
N THR A 614 8.15 1.04 -26.68
CA THR A 614 8.92 0.28 -25.68
C THR A 614 9.94 1.16 -24.95
N ALA A 615 10.53 2.13 -25.66
CA ALA A 615 11.47 3.10 -25.14
C ALA A 615 10.80 4.11 -24.19
N LEU A 616 9.52 4.45 -24.40
CA LEU A 616 8.77 5.24 -23.42
C LEU A 616 8.37 4.38 -22.22
N ARG A 617 7.92 3.14 -22.46
CA ARG A 617 7.54 2.23 -21.38
C ARG A 617 8.64 2.03 -20.33
N ARG A 618 9.91 1.94 -20.74
CA ARG A 618 11.03 1.78 -19.78
C ARG A 618 11.33 3.04 -18.93
N ARG A 619 10.74 4.20 -19.27
CA ARG A 619 11.02 5.51 -18.66
C ARG A 619 9.90 6.00 -17.76
N PHE A 620 8.75 5.33 -17.78
CA PHE A 620 7.60 5.62 -16.94
C PHE A 620 7.31 4.44 -16.02
N SER A 621 6.92 4.73 -14.78
CA SER A 621 6.31 3.74 -13.91
C SER A 621 4.81 3.61 -14.22
N PHE A 622 4.31 2.40 -14.35
CA PHE A 622 2.91 2.14 -14.70
C PHE A 622 2.11 1.75 -13.46
N GLU A 623 1.09 2.55 -13.13
CA GLU A 623 0.16 2.27 -12.04
C GLU A 623 -1.23 1.96 -12.59
N GLU A 624 -1.72 0.76 -12.28
CA GLU A 624 -3.02 0.27 -12.73
C GLU A 624 -4.14 0.74 -11.80
N ILE A 625 -5.16 1.39 -12.37
CA ILE A 625 -6.34 1.88 -11.65
C ILE A 625 -7.58 1.10 -12.13
N MET A 626 -7.85 -0.02 -11.47
CA MET A 626 -8.98 -0.91 -11.77
C MET A 626 -10.30 -0.44 -11.13
N PRO A 627 -11.47 -0.89 -11.64
CA PRO A 627 -12.73 -0.68 -10.98
C PRO A 627 -12.74 -1.25 -9.55
N LYS A 628 -13.33 -0.50 -8.61
CA LYS A 628 -13.48 -0.87 -7.19
C LYS A 628 -14.97 -0.90 -6.82
N PRO A 629 -15.73 -1.94 -7.21
CA PRO A 629 -17.16 -2.02 -6.92
C PRO A 629 -17.48 -1.95 -5.42
N GLU A 630 -16.55 -2.34 -4.54
CA GLU A 630 -16.68 -2.24 -3.09
C GLU A 630 -16.97 -0.82 -2.59
N LEU A 631 -16.54 0.23 -3.32
CA LEU A 631 -16.85 1.62 -2.99
C LEU A 631 -18.35 1.97 -3.15
N LEU A 632 -19.10 1.12 -3.87
CA LEU A 632 -20.54 1.23 -4.05
C LEU A 632 -21.33 0.40 -3.03
N SER A 633 -20.67 -0.45 -2.24
CA SER A 633 -21.35 -1.37 -1.33
C SER A 633 -22.03 -0.64 -0.17
N PRO A 634 -23.23 -1.08 0.28
CA PRO A 634 -23.88 -0.50 1.46
C PRO A 634 -22.99 -0.52 2.71
N ALA A 635 -22.19 -1.56 2.89
CA ALA A 635 -21.19 -1.66 3.96
C ALA A 635 -20.18 -0.50 3.94
N TYR A 636 -19.63 -0.19 2.77
CA TYR A 636 -18.71 0.94 2.61
C TYR A 636 -19.42 2.27 2.83
N GLN A 637 -20.67 2.41 2.38
CA GLN A 637 -21.46 3.62 2.57
C GLN A 637 -21.75 3.90 4.05
N TYR A 638 -22.16 2.87 4.80
CA TYR A 638 -22.38 3.01 6.23
C TYR A 638 -21.09 3.34 6.97
N TRP A 639 -19.98 2.67 6.62
CA TRP A 639 -18.66 3.00 7.16
C TRP A 639 -18.26 4.45 6.89
N GLU A 640 -18.42 4.95 5.66
CA GLU A 640 -18.14 6.37 5.35
C GLU A 640 -19.05 7.33 6.14
N LEU A 641 -20.34 7.00 6.30
CA LEU A 641 -21.28 7.82 7.08
C LEU A 641 -20.86 7.94 8.55
N LEU A 642 -20.45 6.84 9.18
CA LEU A 642 -19.93 6.85 10.56
C LEU A 642 -18.70 7.75 10.67
N TRP A 643 -17.81 7.74 9.67
CA TRP A 643 -16.60 8.57 9.66
C TRP A 643 -16.85 10.04 9.34
N GLU A 644 -17.87 10.35 8.54
CA GLU A 644 -18.31 11.72 8.27
C GLU A 644 -18.78 12.40 9.57
N TYR A 645 -19.43 11.64 10.45
CA TYR A 645 -20.00 12.11 11.71
C TYR A 645 -19.17 11.74 12.95
N LYS A 646 -17.91 11.31 12.79
CA LYS A 646 -17.08 10.81 13.91
C LYS A 646 -16.92 11.78 15.09
N ASP A 647 -17.00 13.09 14.83
CA ASP A 647 -16.76 14.16 15.81
C ASP A 647 -18.06 14.75 16.39
N VAL A 648 -19.23 14.22 16.01
CA VAL A 648 -20.52 14.61 16.62
C VAL A 648 -20.95 13.58 17.66
N MET A 649 -21.94 13.94 18.50
CA MET A 649 -22.49 13.00 19.48
C MET A 649 -23.42 11.98 18.80
N TRP A 650 -23.55 10.79 19.38
CA TRP A 650 -24.45 9.75 18.87
C TRP A 650 -25.90 10.24 18.71
N GLU A 651 -26.35 11.13 19.59
CA GLU A 651 -27.69 11.72 19.59
C GLU A 651 -27.88 12.88 18.59
N ASP A 652 -26.87 13.20 17.77
CA ASP A 652 -26.95 14.28 16.78
C ASP A 652 -28.11 14.05 15.79
N ALA A 653 -28.94 15.08 15.62
CA ALA A 653 -30.18 14.98 14.85
C ALA A 653 -29.92 14.76 13.35
N GLU A 654 -28.90 15.41 12.79
CA GLU A 654 -28.54 15.30 11.38
C GLU A 654 -27.97 13.92 11.06
N PHE A 655 -27.08 13.41 11.93
CA PHE A 655 -26.56 12.05 11.83
C PHE A 655 -27.71 11.03 11.89
N LYS A 656 -28.64 11.16 12.84
CA LYS A 656 -29.77 10.23 12.99
C LYS A 656 -30.68 10.22 11.78
N GLU A 657 -30.93 11.39 11.18
CA GLU A 657 -31.72 11.50 9.96
C GLU A 657 -31.04 10.79 8.78
N LYS A 658 -29.74 11.06 8.56
CA LYS A 658 -28.96 10.40 7.50
C LYS A 658 -28.82 8.89 7.71
N GLU A 659 -28.58 8.45 8.94
CA GLU A 659 -28.49 7.03 9.32
C GLU A 659 -29.81 6.31 9.05
N LYS A 660 -30.94 6.91 9.45
CA LYS A 660 -32.27 6.36 9.18
C LYS A 660 -32.53 6.21 7.68
N LEU A 661 -32.27 7.27 6.90
CA LEU A 661 -32.42 7.24 5.45
C LEU A 661 -31.53 6.18 4.80
N PHE A 662 -30.31 5.99 5.31
CA PHE A 662 -29.41 4.92 4.85
C PHE A 662 -30.03 3.54 5.08
N PHE A 663 -30.54 3.24 6.27
CA PHE A 663 -31.15 1.93 6.56
C PHE A 663 -32.39 1.67 5.72
N GLU A 664 -33.27 2.67 5.57
CA GLU A 664 -34.47 2.57 4.72
C GLU A 664 -34.13 2.27 3.26
N THR A 665 -33.11 2.94 2.71
CA THR A 665 -32.75 2.77 1.30
C THR A 665 -31.83 1.59 1.00
N SER A 666 -31.05 1.12 1.98
CA SER A 666 -30.13 -0.02 1.81
C SER A 666 -30.76 -1.37 2.17
N GLY A 667 -31.91 -1.37 2.85
CA GLY A 667 -32.56 -2.59 3.34
C GLY A 667 -31.65 -3.36 4.31
N ALA A 668 -30.95 -2.64 5.18
CA ALA A 668 -30.07 -3.23 6.18
C ALA A 668 -30.83 -4.16 7.15
N SER A 669 -30.19 -5.24 7.59
CA SER A 669 -30.79 -6.21 8.52
C SER A 669 -31.06 -5.62 9.90
N ASP A 670 -32.06 -6.18 10.59
CA ASP A 670 -32.41 -5.81 11.97
C ASP A 670 -31.22 -5.99 12.93
N ASP A 671 -30.37 -6.99 12.70
CA ASP A 671 -29.15 -7.22 13.49
C ASP A 671 -28.18 -6.02 13.43
N LEU A 672 -27.95 -5.44 12.24
CA LEU A 672 -27.12 -4.25 12.11
C LEU A 672 -27.74 -3.06 12.83
N ILE A 673 -29.06 -2.91 12.70
CA ILE A 673 -29.80 -1.84 13.37
C ILE A 673 -29.68 -2.02 14.88
N GLN A 674 -29.77 -3.23 15.44
CA GLN A 674 -29.62 -3.46 16.88
C GLN A 674 -28.19 -3.19 17.38
N GLU A 675 -27.16 -3.58 16.62
CA GLU A 675 -25.76 -3.41 17.00
C GLU A 675 -25.21 -1.98 16.76
N ARG A 676 -25.94 -1.10 16.06
CA ARG A 676 -25.45 0.22 15.60
C ARG A 676 -24.76 1.10 16.64
N LYS A 677 -25.27 1.13 17.89
CA LYS A 677 -24.67 1.92 18.97
C LYS A 677 -23.34 1.33 19.45
N VAL A 678 -23.25 0.01 19.52
CA VAL A 678 -22.01 -0.70 19.86
C VAL A 678 -20.95 -0.46 18.79
N ILE A 679 -21.36 -0.51 17.52
CA ILE A 679 -20.50 -0.23 16.36
C ILE A 679 -19.96 1.20 16.44
N TRP A 680 -20.82 2.19 16.69
CA TRP A 680 -20.41 3.58 16.86
C TRP A 680 -19.29 3.75 17.90
N THR A 681 -19.51 3.22 19.12
CA THR A 681 -18.53 3.32 20.21
C THR A 681 -17.23 2.60 19.89
N ALA A 682 -17.28 1.46 19.18
CA ALA A 682 -16.08 0.74 18.76
C ALA A 682 -15.23 1.54 17.74
N PHE A 683 -15.87 2.31 16.87
CA PHE A 683 -15.18 3.10 15.84
C PHE A 683 -14.44 4.29 16.43
N GLU A 684 -15.06 4.96 17.40
CA GLU A 684 -14.45 6.09 18.13
C GLU A 684 -13.12 5.69 18.78
N ALA A 685 -13.03 4.47 19.31
CA ALA A 685 -11.83 3.95 19.97
C ALA A 685 -10.72 3.47 19.03
N GLN A 686 -11.04 3.09 17.79
CA GLN A 686 -10.11 2.37 16.90
C GLN A 686 -9.47 3.23 15.79
N GLY A 687 -9.98 4.44 15.54
CA GLY A 687 -9.51 5.28 14.43
C GLY A 687 -9.92 4.73 13.05
N ARG A 688 -9.61 5.48 11.98
CA ARG A 688 -10.10 5.20 10.61
C ARG A 688 -9.23 4.15 9.91
N ILE A 689 -9.73 2.92 9.83
CA ILE A 689 -9.05 1.82 9.14
C ILE A 689 -10.01 1.23 8.09
N GLN A 690 -9.64 1.26 6.80
CA GLN A 690 -10.53 0.77 5.72
C GLN A 690 -10.94 -0.70 5.90
N ASP A 691 -10.09 -1.51 6.53
CA ASP A 691 -10.40 -2.91 6.85
C ASP A 691 -11.61 -3.09 7.80
N GLN A 692 -12.03 -2.03 8.50
CA GLN A 692 -13.27 -2.02 9.28
C GLN A 692 -14.51 -2.27 8.41
N VAL A 693 -14.48 -1.99 7.11
CA VAL A 693 -15.62 -2.29 6.22
C VAL A 693 -15.95 -3.80 6.24
N LYS A 694 -14.94 -4.66 6.44
CA LYS A 694 -15.13 -6.13 6.50
C LYS A 694 -16.01 -6.57 7.66
N GLN A 695 -16.09 -5.80 8.75
CA GLN A 695 -16.95 -6.16 9.89
C GLN A 695 -18.43 -6.13 9.52
N PHE A 696 -18.80 -5.40 8.47
CA PHE A 696 -20.18 -5.35 8.00
C PHE A 696 -20.54 -6.52 7.07
N ALA A 697 -19.58 -7.38 6.71
CA ALA A 697 -19.83 -8.53 5.85
C ALA A 697 -20.76 -9.58 6.47
N LYS A 698 -20.92 -9.58 7.80
CA LYS A 698 -21.86 -10.45 8.52
C LYS A 698 -23.32 -10.00 8.42
N TYR A 699 -23.58 -8.77 7.99
CA TYR A 699 -24.95 -8.22 7.92
C TYR A 699 -25.50 -8.31 6.51
N GLU A 700 -26.82 -8.48 6.44
CA GLU A 700 -27.56 -8.55 5.18
C GLU A 700 -28.01 -7.15 4.73
N PHE A 701 -27.97 -6.90 3.41
CA PHE A 701 -28.48 -5.68 2.78
C PHE A 701 -29.38 -6.07 1.62
N LYS A 702 -30.69 -5.88 1.78
CA LYS A 702 -31.74 -6.30 0.83
C LYS A 702 -32.09 -5.25 -0.22
N GLY A 703 -31.59 -4.03 -0.08
CA GLY A 703 -31.78 -2.95 -1.05
C GLY A 703 -30.93 -3.09 -2.30
N LEU A 704 -30.93 -2.07 -3.14
CA LEU A 704 -30.21 -2.05 -4.42
C LEU A 704 -28.68 -2.22 -4.23
N ARG A 705 -28.13 -3.31 -4.77
CA ARG A 705 -26.71 -3.68 -4.68
C ARG A 705 -25.90 -3.26 -5.90
N LEU A 706 -25.60 -1.96 -6.01
CA LEU A 706 -24.79 -1.40 -7.10
C LEU A 706 -23.40 -2.06 -7.23
N ASP A 707 -22.80 -2.46 -6.11
CA ASP A 707 -21.54 -3.18 -6.08
C ASP A 707 -21.64 -4.55 -6.75
N LEU A 708 -22.74 -5.27 -6.54
CA LEU A 708 -22.97 -6.57 -7.16
C LEU A 708 -23.32 -6.44 -8.65
N ILE A 709 -24.15 -5.46 -9.02
CA ILE A 709 -24.48 -5.17 -10.42
C ILE A 709 -23.21 -4.90 -11.22
N LEU A 710 -22.35 -4.00 -10.73
CA LEU A 710 -21.09 -3.67 -11.39
C LEU A 710 -20.13 -4.87 -11.46
N LYS A 711 -20.02 -5.65 -10.37
CA LYS A 711 -19.22 -6.89 -10.36
C LYS A 711 -19.70 -7.88 -11.41
N THR A 712 -21.01 -8.09 -11.53
CA THR A 712 -21.61 -9.03 -12.49
C THR A 712 -21.36 -8.58 -13.92
N ILE A 713 -21.59 -7.29 -14.23
CA ILE A 713 -21.31 -6.71 -15.55
C ILE A 713 -19.83 -6.88 -15.89
N ASN A 714 -18.93 -6.46 -14.99
CA ASN A 714 -17.48 -6.54 -15.24
C ASN A 714 -16.98 -7.97 -15.41
N LYS A 715 -17.48 -8.93 -14.63
CA LYS A 715 -17.13 -10.35 -14.79
C LYS A 715 -17.53 -10.89 -16.17
N ARG A 716 -18.68 -10.45 -16.70
CA ARG A 716 -19.14 -10.84 -18.04
C ARG A 716 -18.35 -10.16 -19.15
N ILE A 717 -18.02 -8.86 -19.00
CA ILE A 717 -17.15 -8.15 -19.94
C ILE A 717 -15.77 -8.80 -19.99
N GLU A 718 -15.17 -9.09 -18.84
CA GLU A 718 -13.85 -9.72 -18.75
C GLU A 718 -13.82 -11.11 -19.41
N ALA A 719 -14.92 -11.88 -19.30
CA ALA A 719 -15.04 -13.18 -19.95
C ALA A 719 -15.24 -13.08 -21.48
N LEU A 720 -15.85 -12.01 -21.99
CA LEU A 720 -16.15 -11.83 -23.42
C LEU A 720 -15.09 -11.02 -24.18
N LEU A 721 -14.32 -10.20 -23.46
CA LEU A 721 -13.25 -9.33 -23.96
C LEU A 721 -11.99 -9.54 -23.12
N ASP A 722 -11.76 -8.66 -22.15
CA ASP A 722 -10.61 -8.68 -21.24
C ASP A 722 -10.88 -7.76 -20.03
N ARG A 723 -9.92 -7.72 -19.10
CA ARG A 723 -9.98 -6.89 -17.88
C ARG A 723 -9.91 -5.38 -18.16
N ASP A 724 -9.29 -4.97 -19.27
CA ASP A 724 -9.05 -3.57 -19.63
C ASP A 724 -10.31 -2.87 -20.15
N HIS A 725 -11.30 -3.63 -20.62
CA HIS A 725 -12.61 -3.13 -21.01
C HIS A 725 -13.61 -3.08 -19.85
N THR A 726 -13.24 -3.40 -18.61
CA THR A 726 -14.19 -3.37 -17.48
C THR A 726 -14.73 -1.96 -17.21
N ILE A 727 -15.91 -1.85 -16.61
CA ILE A 727 -16.56 -0.56 -16.35
C ILE A 727 -16.17 -0.06 -14.97
N GLY A 728 -15.76 1.20 -14.89
CA GLY A 728 -15.40 1.83 -13.64
C GLY A 728 -16.60 2.23 -12.76
N HIS A 729 -16.34 2.32 -11.47
CA HIS A 729 -17.35 2.57 -10.43
C HIS A 729 -17.88 4.02 -10.40
N SER A 730 -17.17 4.98 -11.01
CA SER A 730 -17.56 6.40 -10.96
C SER A 730 -18.90 6.70 -11.64
N TYR A 731 -19.30 5.92 -12.66
CA TYR A 731 -20.60 6.07 -13.32
C TYR A 731 -21.77 5.91 -12.34
N PHE A 732 -21.61 5.06 -11.32
CA PHE A 732 -22.65 4.76 -10.33
C PHE A 732 -22.63 5.69 -9.11
N PHE A 733 -21.65 6.58 -8.96
CA PHE A 733 -21.62 7.53 -7.84
C PHE A 733 -22.78 8.52 -7.86
N LYS A 734 -23.30 8.88 -9.04
CA LYS A 734 -24.47 9.74 -9.15
C LYS A 734 -25.72 9.05 -8.57
N VAL A 735 -25.86 7.75 -8.81
CA VAL A 735 -26.95 6.92 -8.27
C VAL A 735 -26.86 6.80 -6.75
N LYS A 736 -25.63 6.65 -6.22
CA LYS A 736 -25.38 6.55 -4.78
C LYS A 736 -26.02 7.71 -4.00
N ASN A 737 -25.89 8.94 -4.52
CA ASN A 737 -26.32 10.16 -3.83
C ASN A 737 -27.72 10.64 -4.24
N ALA A 738 -28.42 9.91 -5.11
CA ALA A 738 -29.70 10.34 -5.66
C ALA A 738 -30.87 10.05 -4.72
N THR A 739 -31.82 10.99 -4.62
CA THR A 739 -33.11 10.78 -3.95
C THR A 739 -33.97 9.75 -4.68
N ASN A 740 -34.05 9.84 -6.02
CA ASN A 740 -34.66 8.83 -6.87
C ASN A 740 -33.58 7.98 -7.55
N LYS A 741 -33.14 6.92 -6.86
CA LYS A 741 -32.07 6.03 -7.35
C LYS A 741 -32.47 5.30 -8.63
N GLU A 742 -33.74 4.95 -8.79
CA GLU A 742 -34.22 4.20 -9.95
C GLU A 742 -34.10 5.03 -11.24
N GLU A 743 -34.57 6.28 -11.20
CA GLU A 743 -34.52 7.19 -12.34
C GLU A 743 -33.08 7.54 -12.73
N VAL A 744 -32.24 7.86 -11.76
CA VAL A 744 -30.82 8.14 -12.04
C VAL A 744 -30.10 6.90 -12.56
N LEU A 745 -30.52 5.70 -12.14
CA LEU A 745 -29.96 4.44 -12.66
C LEU A 745 -30.38 4.21 -14.12
N LYS A 746 -31.63 4.50 -14.51
CA LYS A 746 -32.06 4.47 -15.92
C LYS A 746 -31.16 5.36 -16.77
N GLN A 747 -30.93 6.60 -16.32
CA GLN A 747 -30.05 7.56 -16.99
C GLN A 747 -28.60 7.05 -17.08
N VAL A 748 -28.06 6.49 -15.99
CA VAL A 748 -26.72 5.90 -16.01
C VAL A 748 -26.60 4.79 -17.05
N PHE A 749 -27.57 3.88 -17.12
CA PHE A 749 -27.57 2.82 -18.13
C PHE A 749 -27.69 3.38 -19.54
N LYS A 750 -28.63 4.30 -19.77
CA LYS A 750 -28.92 4.90 -21.07
C LYS A 750 -27.77 5.72 -21.63
N ASP A 751 -27.16 6.58 -20.80
CA ASP A 751 -26.22 7.60 -21.27
C ASP A 751 -24.76 7.18 -21.12
N ASN A 752 -24.46 6.15 -20.32
CA ASN A 752 -23.07 5.76 -20.02
C ASN A 752 -22.82 4.27 -20.28
N ILE A 753 -23.57 3.36 -19.62
CA ILE A 753 -23.25 1.92 -19.67
C ILE A 753 -23.54 1.32 -21.04
N ILE A 754 -24.73 1.57 -21.61
CA ILE A 754 -25.12 1.01 -22.91
C ILE A 754 -24.25 1.57 -24.05
N PRO A 755 -24.04 2.90 -24.17
CA PRO A 755 -23.18 3.44 -25.22
C PRO A 755 -21.75 2.86 -25.17
N LEU A 756 -21.19 2.70 -23.96
CA LEU A 756 -19.87 2.10 -23.78
C LEU A 756 -19.84 0.63 -24.22
N LEU A 757 -20.88 -0.14 -23.90
CA LEU A 757 -21.01 -1.52 -24.37
C LEU A 757 -21.21 -1.61 -25.89
N GLN A 758 -21.92 -0.66 -26.50
CA GLN A 758 -22.06 -0.57 -27.96
C GLN A 758 -20.72 -0.26 -28.65
N GLU A 759 -19.85 0.50 -28.01
CA GLU A 759 -18.48 0.73 -28.49
C GLU A 759 -17.63 -0.54 -28.37
N TYR A 760 -17.69 -1.23 -27.24
CA TYR A 760 -16.91 -2.45 -27.00
C TYR A 760 -17.34 -3.63 -27.89
N PHE A 761 -18.65 -3.77 -28.11
CA PHE A 761 -19.29 -4.82 -28.89
C PHE A 761 -19.94 -4.23 -30.15
N TYR A 762 -19.14 -3.52 -30.96
CA TYR A 762 -19.60 -2.84 -32.16
C TYR A 762 -20.40 -3.76 -33.09
N GLY A 763 -21.70 -3.44 -33.26
CA GLY A 763 -22.63 -4.21 -34.10
C GLY A 763 -23.08 -5.56 -33.53
N ASP A 764 -22.60 -5.98 -32.35
CA ASP A 764 -22.91 -7.28 -31.74
C ASP A 764 -23.80 -7.12 -30.50
N TYR A 765 -25.08 -6.85 -30.75
CA TYR A 765 -26.10 -6.72 -29.71
C TYR A 765 -26.34 -8.03 -28.93
N SER A 766 -25.99 -9.18 -29.50
CA SER A 766 -26.10 -10.47 -28.81
C SER A 766 -25.14 -10.56 -27.62
N ARG A 767 -23.89 -10.10 -27.80
CA ARG A 767 -22.91 -10.02 -26.70
C ARG A 767 -23.29 -8.99 -25.65
N ILE A 768 -23.86 -7.85 -26.06
CA ILE A 768 -24.43 -6.89 -25.10
C ILE A 768 -25.53 -7.56 -24.26
N GLY A 769 -26.35 -8.40 -24.89
CA GLY A 769 -27.33 -9.24 -24.20
C GLY A 769 -26.73 -10.25 -23.23
N LEU A 770 -25.61 -10.89 -23.58
CA LEU A 770 -24.89 -11.77 -22.66
C LEU A 770 -24.34 -11.01 -21.44
N VAL A 771 -24.01 -9.72 -21.57
CA VAL A 771 -23.55 -8.87 -20.46
C VAL A 771 -24.71 -8.39 -19.59
N LEU A 772 -25.76 -7.82 -20.20
CA LEU A 772 -26.85 -7.13 -19.48
C LEU A 772 -28.07 -8.02 -19.19
N GLY A 773 -28.27 -9.11 -19.93
CA GLY A 773 -29.44 -9.98 -19.85
C GLY A 773 -30.61 -9.52 -20.73
N GLU A 774 -31.58 -10.43 -20.92
CA GLU A 774 -32.81 -10.22 -21.73
C GLU A 774 -33.72 -9.09 -21.22
N GLY A 775 -33.49 -8.62 -19.98
CA GLY A 775 -34.11 -7.40 -19.45
C GLY A 775 -33.89 -6.18 -20.35
N PHE A 776 -32.71 -6.07 -20.96
CA PHE A 776 -32.26 -4.92 -21.75
C PHE A 776 -32.31 -5.13 -23.28
N ILE A 777 -32.59 -6.35 -23.74
CA ILE A 777 -32.56 -6.72 -25.16
C ILE A 777 -33.95 -7.11 -25.67
N GLU A 778 -34.29 -6.62 -26.86
CA GLU A 778 -35.45 -7.06 -27.63
C GLU A 778 -34.97 -7.96 -28.77
N VAL A 779 -35.55 -9.15 -28.84
CA VAL A 779 -35.36 -10.08 -29.96
C VAL A 779 -36.29 -9.66 -31.09
N LEU A 780 -35.73 -9.35 -32.25
CA LEU A 780 -36.51 -8.98 -33.42
C LEU A 780 -36.99 -10.24 -34.15
N PRO A 781 -38.16 -10.17 -34.82
CA PRO A 781 -38.66 -11.29 -35.61
C PRO A 781 -37.65 -11.72 -36.67
N VAL A 782 -37.48 -13.05 -36.83
CA VAL A 782 -36.63 -13.60 -37.89
C VAL A 782 -37.21 -13.16 -39.24
N VAL A 783 -36.35 -12.55 -40.05
CA VAL A 783 -36.72 -12.10 -41.40
C VAL A 783 -37.16 -13.30 -42.23
N GLU A 784 -38.30 -13.20 -42.92
CA GLU A 784 -38.78 -14.28 -43.77
C GLU A 784 -37.75 -14.61 -44.87
N LYS A 785 -37.48 -15.91 -45.09
CA LYS A 785 -36.51 -16.38 -46.12
C LYS A 785 -36.80 -15.85 -47.53
N ASN A 786 -38.03 -15.42 -47.78
CA ASN A 786 -38.48 -14.83 -49.05
C ASN A 786 -38.05 -13.36 -49.26
N LEU A 787 -37.29 -12.75 -48.33
CA LEU A 787 -36.78 -11.39 -48.48
C LEU A 787 -35.74 -11.25 -49.61
N PHE A 788 -34.91 -12.28 -49.83
CA PHE A 788 -33.78 -12.18 -50.75
C PHE A 788 -34.21 -12.34 -52.22
N ALA A 789 -33.67 -11.49 -53.10
CA ALA A 789 -33.94 -11.56 -54.53
C ALA A 789 -33.46 -12.90 -55.11
N LYS A 790 -34.24 -13.46 -56.06
CA LYS A 790 -33.83 -14.65 -56.82
C LYS A 790 -32.55 -14.33 -57.60
N PHE A 791 -31.49 -15.08 -57.33
CA PHE A 791 -30.20 -14.99 -57.98
C PHE A 791 -29.69 -16.42 -58.27
N ASN A 792 -28.72 -16.61 -59.16
CA ASN A 792 -28.27 -17.94 -59.64
C ASN A 792 -27.64 -18.88 -58.58
N LYS A 793 -27.76 -18.56 -57.29
CA LYS A 793 -27.40 -19.39 -56.13
C LYS A 793 -28.69 -19.69 -55.35
N ASN A 794 -28.83 -20.91 -54.83
CA ASN A 794 -30.02 -21.30 -54.06
C ASN A 794 -30.25 -20.31 -52.90
N SER A 795 -31.36 -19.57 -52.93
CA SER A 795 -31.80 -18.69 -51.84
C SER A 795 -32.08 -19.45 -50.54
N ASN A 796 -32.18 -20.79 -50.62
CA ASN A 796 -32.33 -21.69 -49.48
C ASN A 796 -31.06 -21.85 -48.63
N ASP A 797 -29.88 -21.45 -49.15
CA ASP A 797 -28.59 -21.57 -48.45
C ASP A 797 -28.25 -20.33 -47.60
N VAL A 798 -29.14 -19.33 -47.54
CA VAL A 798 -28.95 -18.13 -46.72
C VAL A 798 -29.47 -18.41 -45.30
N GLU A 799 -28.54 -18.51 -44.33
CA GLU A 799 -28.89 -18.53 -42.91
C GLU A 799 -29.37 -17.14 -42.49
N VAL A 800 -30.64 -17.05 -42.08
CA VAL A 800 -31.19 -15.85 -41.45
C VAL A 800 -31.01 -16.02 -39.94
N SER A 801 -30.08 -15.28 -39.36
CA SER A 801 -29.88 -15.27 -37.91
C SER A 801 -30.90 -14.38 -37.20
N GLU A 802 -31.16 -14.67 -35.93
CA GLU A 802 -31.90 -13.75 -35.06
C GLU A 802 -31.17 -12.40 -35.01
N SER A 803 -31.95 -11.32 -35.00
CA SER A 803 -31.42 -9.97 -34.81
C SER A 803 -31.89 -9.42 -33.47
N PHE A 804 -31.01 -8.66 -32.82
CA PHE A 804 -31.25 -8.12 -31.49
C PHE A 804 -31.13 -6.60 -31.54
N LYS A 805 -31.93 -5.92 -30.73
CA LYS A 805 -31.77 -4.48 -30.46
C LYS A 805 -31.85 -4.21 -28.97
N ILE A 806 -31.30 -3.08 -28.54
CA ILE A 806 -31.41 -2.62 -27.16
C ILE A 806 -32.82 -2.04 -26.95
N LYS A 807 -33.48 -2.40 -25.84
CA LYS A 807 -34.75 -1.79 -25.47
C LYS A 807 -34.57 -0.30 -25.19
N THR A 808 -35.52 0.51 -25.63
CA THR A 808 -35.53 1.93 -25.30
C THR A 808 -35.70 2.12 -23.79
N ILE A 809 -34.76 2.85 -23.17
CA ILE A 809 -34.85 3.26 -21.77
C ILE A 809 -35.54 4.62 -21.71
N ASP A 810 -36.86 4.59 -21.52
CA ASP A 810 -37.73 5.73 -21.29
C ASP A 810 -38.39 5.64 -19.89
N ASP A 811 -39.32 6.56 -19.61
CA ASP A 811 -40.01 6.61 -18.32
C ASP A 811 -40.76 5.31 -17.98
N ASN A 812 -41.24 4.59 -19.01
CA ASN A 812 -41.98 3.34 -18.87
C ASN A 812 -41.08 2.11 -18.71
N PHE A 813 -39.77 2.25 -18.93
CA PHE A 813 -38.82 1.15 -18.80
C PHE A 813 -38.72 0.69 -17.33
N ASN A 814 -39.04 -0.57 -17.06
CA ASN A 814 -38.91 -1.15 -15.72
C ASN A 814 -37.48 -1.64 -15.48
N ILE A 815 -36.64 -0.76 -14.92
CA ILE A 815 -35.23 -1.05 -14.64
C ILE A 815 -35.06 -2.10 -13.55
N ALA A 816 -35.96 -2.17 -12.56
CA ALA A 816 -35.90 -3.17 -11.50
C ALA A 816 -36.02 -4.60 -12.06
N MET A 817 -37.02 -4.84 -12.90
CA MET A 817 -37.22 -6.12 -13.58
C MET A 817 -36.06 -6.45 -14.53
N ALA A 818 -35.51 -5.44 -15.21
CA ALA A 818 -34.36 -5.65 -16.08
C ALA A 818 -33.11 -6.06 -15.30
N LEU A 819 -32.88 -5.48 -14.11
CA LEU A 819 -31.76 -5.81 -13.23
C LEU A 819 -31.91 -7.17 -12.55
N GLU A 820 -33.13 -7.58 -12.20
CA GLU A 820 -33.40 -8.93 -11.68
C GLU A 820 -32.92 -9.99 -12.69
N LYS A 821 -33.31 -9.82 -13.96
CA LYS A 821 -32.86 -10.66 -15.08
C LYS A 821 -31.35 -10.56 -15.30
N LEU A 822 -30.76 -9.36 -15.16
CA LEU A 822 -29.31 -9.18 -15.23
C LEU A 822 -28.60 -10.03 -14.17
N MET A 823 -29.13 -10.08 -12.95
CA MET A 823 -28.49 -10.75 -11.81
C MET A 823 -28.66 -12.27 -11.79
N ASN A 824 -29.40 -12.86 -12.75
CA ASN A 824 -29.69 -14.30 -12.82
C ASN A 824 -30.35 -14.85 -11.54
N HIS A 825 -31.07 -14.02 -10.79
CA HIS A 825 -31.92 -14.51 -9.71
C HIS A 825 -33.21 -15.03 -10.34
N ALA A 826 -33.42 -16.35 -10.23
CA ALA A 826 -34.69 -17.00 -10.53
C ALA A 826 -35.57 -17.05 -9.29
#